data_AF-A0A421JEY0-F1
#
_entry.id   AF-A0A421JEY0-F1
#
_cell.length_a   1.000
_cell.length_b   1.000
_cell.length_c   1.000
_cell.angle_alpha   90.00
_cell.angle_beta   90.00
_cell.angle_gamma   90.00
#
_symmetry.space_group_name_H-M   'P 1'
#
loop_
_entity.id
_entity.type
_entity.pdbx_description
1 polymer ?
#
loop_
_entity_poly.entity_id
_entity_poly.type
_entity_poly.pdbx_seq_one_letter_code
_entity_poly.pdbx_strand_id
1 'polypeptide(L)'
;MHILPSDYAREFRELKRTSLSHSTTKLIIFVSCLNIDALTSAKILCGVLRKELISYQLVPVVGYADLKRRYLALDAEVNNVILLGCGAMLDIEAFFEVELSPDMSRKVYIMDGHRPWNLDNVFGSSMVVCFDDGYIDTSLKQEREAYQYLVDHEEDEEDEGEPTSDDEEPNGTDEEIDTEEDAAEGFSEKKKTSKSASNSAEDLISSYYNQGTTVATSTTATMYALISSIGETTIENLWLAIVGTSSLDSYYPDVYDKIQPLFNDEVYRLNPSSTSEKTADSTSLSVEKDYHLFLLRHWTLYDAFFYSSHVNSKLNLWTEDGRKRLHKLFAKMGVSLATAQQKWLYMDVTVKKQLPYIFNKYLPLYGLEGIVRDGFVRTYGYRGQLSAMECVEALTALLECDRAQVSNGDHPDDDTLIHQRIEDKERIWVSNFWMSWDALSTQNKSTAKGSKGFDLLLEGLDHAKRIQQLIFRAGMSLLERRLVKNLRLYRLCVLNDGAIPDLSVFSNPLILSKLGTWLLENITELEFANNSTTLKPLVVASLDVPSDTYLVIGLAPKYPRGMSNSDTAKMLHKNGDSTVTTRLNTFSVAFQQVASTSGAKVRIDSFDSSVIEIRRDDLSPFLERLTLTGIIGLYTTFELIENGVDPKSITVVAEHFPGDLSINYTSPYAGAYFSACIEESNLKYSSFTYENLPRLLKALGTGCGLGMVPSTEHVAEDLDKEYIEKLSSFLQDFEVAKSEVPGAIMSVRYKAWVFNAPLLIQNLFHHLKGLGVQAHRRKLKSIDEAFIAETKVVLNCTGNGAATLQGVSDKNCLPTRGQVVVVSAPHIQECVSLWTDTSTYIIKRPDSALHEVVLGGFYQRGNSDPNTYGDESKDILERTTRLFPKLLTENPLGNTLDSLPVVRVVAGIRPSRQGGARIETETRNGGEIVVHNYGAGGEGYLCGLGMAHEAVKLALNI
;
A
#
# COMPACT_ATOMS: atom_id res chain seq x y z
N MET A 1 -9.09 24.44 -5.30
CA MET A 1 -8.29 25.23 -6.27
C MET A 1 -6.79 25.09 -6.00
N HIS A 2 -5.92 24.98 -7.01
CA HIS A 2 -4.44 24.95 -6.83
C HIS A 2 -3.71 26.24 -7.23
N ILE A 3 -2.51 26.45 -6.66
CA ILE A 3 -1.60 27.57 -6.95
C ILE A 3 -0.26 27.03 -7.47
N LEU A 4 0.21 27.58 -8.60
CA LEU A 4 1.55 27.31 -9.15
C LEU A 4 2.65 28.18 -8.49
N PRO A 5 3.93 27.77 -8.55
CA PRO A 5 5.04 28.52 -7.95
C PRO A 5 5.24 29.96 -8.46
N SER A 6 4.71 30.32 -9.64
CA SER A 6 4.67 31.70 -10.15
C SER A 6 3.75 32.62 -9.34
N ASP A 7 2.70 32.04 -8.78
CA ASP A 7 1.52 32.75 -8.26
C ASP A 7 1.53 32.85 -6.73
N TYR A 8 2.44 32.12 -6.06
CA TYR A 8 2.71 32.16 -4.63
C TYR A 8 2.77 33.60 -4.07
N ALA A 9 3.45 34.52 -4.76
CA ALA A 9 3.55 35.93 -4.35
C ALA A 9 2.22 36.70 -4.47
N ARG A 10 1.29 36.29 -5.34
CA ARG A 10 -0.05 36.87 -5.45
C ARG A 10 -0.90 36.42 -4.25
N GLU A 11 -0.95 35.12 -3.99
CA GLU A 11 -1.80 34.56 -2.94
C GLU A 11 -1.33 34.93 -1.53
N PHE A 12 -0.03 35.13 -1.32
CA PHE A 12 0.45 35.70 -0.05
C PHE A 12 0.03 37.16 0.16
N ARG A 13 -0.07 37.96 -0.90
CA ARG A 13 -0.62 39.33 -0.81
C ARG A 13 -2.11 39.32 -0.49
N GLU A 14 -2.85 38.35 -1.01
CA GLU A 14 -4.27 38.13 -0.68
C GLU A 14 -4.44 37.67 0.77
N LEU A 15 -3.70 36.65 1.21
CA LEU A 15 -3.65 36.19 2.61
C LEU A 15 -3.34 37.34 3.58
N LYS A 16 -2.37 38.20 3.23
CA LYS A 16 -2.04 39.41 4.00
C LYS A 16 -3.21 40.39 4.04
N ARG A 17 -3.88 40.65 2.90
CA ARG A 17 -5.05 41.54 2.80
C ARG A 17 -6.22 41.06 3.67
N THR A 18 -6.50 39.76 3.71
CA THR A 18 -7.61 39.19 4.49
C THR A 18 -7.27 38.98 5.98
N SER A 19 -6.00 38.75 6.32
CA SER A 19 -5.56 38.51 7.71
C SER A 19 -5.26 39.77 8.52
N LEU A 20 -4.98 40.90 7.87
CA LEU A 20 -4.65 42.16 8.57
C LEU A 20 -5.89 42.75 9.28
N SER A 21 -5.88 42.65 10.61
CA SER A 21 -6.88 43.23 11.53
C SER A 21 -6.16 43.86 12.72
N HIS A 22 -6.66 44.99 13.21
CA HIS A 22 -6.11 45.68 14.38
C HIS A 22 -6.70 45.19 15.72
N SER A 23 -7.82 44.45 15.68
CA SER A 23 -8.60 44.08 16.86
C SER A 23 -8.57 42.58 17.19
N THR A 24 -8.56 41.72 16.17
CA THR A 24 -8.84 40.28 16.31
C THR A 24 -7.96 39.44 15.38
N THR A 25 -7.62 38.22 15.82
CA THR A 25 -6.74 37.30 15.08
C THR A 25 -7.53 36.54 14.03
N LYS A 26 -7.34 36.87 12.75
CA LYS A 26 -8.07 36.26 11.62
C LYS A 26 -7.36 35.07 10.96
N LEU A 27 -6.18 34.70 11.46
CA LEU A 27 -5.30 33.70 10.85
C LEU A 27 -4.91 32.62 11.86
N ILE A 28 -5.20 31.36 11.52
CA ILE A 28 -4.83 30.19 12.32
C ILE A 28 -3.98 29.24 11.47
N ILE A 29 -2.94 28.68 12.09
CA ILE A 29 -1.96 27.80 11.44
C ILE A 29 -1.98 26.47 12.21
N PHE A 30 -2.54 25.43 11.59
CA PHE A 30 -2.41 24.06 12.06
C PHE A 30 -1.13 23.44 11.50
N VAL A 31 -0.38 22.73 12.34
CA VAL A 31 0.89 22.10 11.96
C VAL A 31 0.96 20.67 12.49
N SER A 32 1.32 19.72 11.62
CA SER A 32 1.56 18.32 11.99
C SER A 32 2.71 18.23 13.00
N CYS A 33 2.43 17.79 14.23
CA CYS A 33 3.40 17.96 15.33
C CYS A 33 4.55 16.94 15.32
N LEU A 34 4.39 15.80 14.66
CA LEU A 34 5.42 14.75 14.57
C LEU A 34 6.33 14.91 13.34
N ASN A 35 6.06 15.88 12.45
CA ASN A 35 6.82 16.09 11.22
C ASN A 35 7.80 17.28 11.33
N ILE A 36 9.10 17.02 11.13
CA ILE A 36 10.15 18.05 11.18
C ILE A 36 10.06 19.03 10.02
N ASP A 37 9.65 18.59 8.84
CA ASP A 37 9.42 19.45 7.67
C ASP A 37 8.23 20.40 7.91
N ALA A 38 7.17 19.91 8.56
CA ALA A 38 6.06 20.76 9.00
C ALA A 38 6.50 21.78 10.08
N LEU A 39 7.29 21.33 11.07
CA LEU A 39 7.89 22.17 12.11
C LEU A 39 8.76 23.30 11.54
N THR A 40 9.64 23.01 10.58
CA THR A 40 10.52 24.02 9.97
C THR A 40 9.77 24.96 9.03
N SER A 41 8.82 24.45 8.23
CA SER A 41 7.93 25.27 7.41
C SER A 41 7.12 26.26 8.26
N ALA A 42 6.51 25.78 9.35
CA ALA A 42 5.81 26.62 10.32
C ALA A 42 6.74 27.66 10.96
N LYS A 43 7.99 27.30 11.26
CA LYS A 43 8.99 28.21 11.85
C LYS A 43 9.31 29.38 10.93
N ILE A 44 9.50 29.08 9.65
CA ILE A 44 9.77 30.06 8.59
C ILE A 44 8.56 30.99 8.40
N LEU A 45 7.36 30.45 8.20
CA LEU A 45 6.13 31.22 8.01
C LEU A 45 5.86 32.17 9.20
N CYS A 46 5.99 31.66 10.42
CA CYS A 46 5.87 32.43 11.64
C CYS A 46 6.92 33.55 11.78
N GLY A 47 8.06 33.45 11.11
CA GLY A 47 9.05 34.53 11.03
C GLY A 47 8.56 35.68 10.16
N VAL A 48 8.08 35.38 8.96
CA VAL A 48 7.58 36.38 8.00
C VAL A 48 6.32 37.07 8.53
N LEU A 49 5.35 36.31 9.05
CA LEU A 49 4.11 36.89 9.60
C LEU A 49 4.37 37.87 10.76
N ARG A 50 5.38 37.60 11.61
CA ARG A 50 5.82 38.54 12.66
C ARG A 50 6.46 39.80 12.11
N LYS A 51 7.27 39.68 11.06
CA LYS A 51 7.91 40.82 10.39
C LYS A 51 6.87 41.75 9.75
N GLU A 52 5.82 41.15 9.19
CA GLU A 52 4.67 41.82 8.57
C GLU A 52 3.59 42.26 9.59
N LEU A 53 3.83 42.07 10.90
CA LEU A 53 2.94 42.42 12.02
C LEU A 53 1.53 41.79 11.94
N ILE A 54 1.39 40.66 11.27
CA ILE A 54 0.13 39.91 11.18
C ILE A 54 -0.05 39.10 12.47
N SER A 55 -1.19 39.26 13.15
CA SER A 55 -1.55 38.41 14.30
C SER A 55 -1.99 37.03 13.81
N TYR A 56 -1.47 35.98 14.43
CA TYR A 56 -1.81 34.59 14.10
C TYR A 56 -1.76 33.69 15.34
N GLN A 57 -2.48 32.57 15.29
CA GLN A 57 -2.40 31.50 16.28
C GLN A 57 -1.76 30.25 15.67
N LEU A 58 -0.67 29.75 16.26
CA LEU A 58 -0.02 28.51 15.84
C LEU A 58 -0.50 27.35 16.73
N VAL A 59 -0.99 26.29 16.11
CA VAL A 59 -1.69 25.19 16.78
C VAL A 59 -1.09 23.85 16.31
N PRO A 60 -0.20 23.21 17.10
CA PRO A 60 0.31 21.88 16.78
C PRO A 60 -0.75 20.81 17.02
N VAL A 61 -0.96 19.96 16.03
CA VAL A 61 -2.01 18.93 15.98
C VAL A 61 -1.36 17.55 15.87
N VAL A 62 -1.95 16.53 16.50
CA VAL A 62 -1.43 15.15 16.46
C VAL A 62 -1.97 14.34 15.29
N GLY A 63 -3.27 14.42 15.04
CA GLY A 63 -3.99 13.60 14.05
C GLY A 63 -5.25 14.28 13.53
N TYR A 64 -5.99 13.60 12.65
CA TYR A 64 -7.15 14.15 11.95
C TYR A 64 -8.35 14.44 12.87
N ALA A 65 -8.67 13.58 13.84
CA ALA A 65 -9.73 13.81 14.83
C ALA A 65 -9.42 15.03 15.72
N ASP A 66 -8.15 15.22 16.09
CA ASP A 66 -7.70 16.41 16.80
C ASP A 66 -7.75 17.67 15.91
N LEU A 67 -7.48 17.54 14.59
CA LEU A 67 -7.68 18.61 13.62
C LEU A 67 -9.16 19.02 13.52
N LYS A 68 -10.08 18.06 13.34
CA LYS A 68 -11.54 18.30 13.26
C LYS A 68 -12.07 18.92 14.55
N ARG A 69 -11.73 18.36 15.70
CA ARG A 69 -12.08 18.91 17.03
C ARG A 69 -11.66 20.37 17.19
N ARG A 70 -10.47 20.74 16.72
CA ARG A 70 -9.96 22.11 16.82
C ARG A 70 -10.49 23.04 15.72
N TYR A 71 -10.84 22.54 14.53
CA TYR A 71 -11.44 23.31 13.44
C TYR A 71 -12.90 23.71 13.75
N LEU A 72 -13.69 22.76 14.27
CA LEU A 72 -15.07 23.01 14.71
C LEU A 72 -15.15 23.95 15.93
N ALA A 73 -14.04 24.09 16.67
CA ALA A 73 -13.92 25.02 17.80
C ALA A 73 -13.37 26.42 17.40
N LEU A 74 -13.32 26.76 16.11
CA LEU A 74 -12.82 28.06 15.65
C LEU A 74 -13.90 29.13 15.54
N ASP A 75 -13.66 30.27 16.17
CA ASP A 75 -14.49 31.48 16.11
C ASP A 75 -14.85 31.89 14.66
N ALA A 76 -16.06 32.40 14.46
CA ALA A 76 -16.56 32.85 13.16
C ALA A 76 -15.74 34.01 12.55
N GLU A 77 -14.97 34.76 13.36
CA GLU A 77 -14.05 35.80 12.88
C GLU A 77 -12.78 35.27 12.18
N VAL A 78 -12.51 33.96 12.25
CA VAL A 78 -11.35 33.33 11.61
C VAL A 78 -11.60 33.18 10.11
N ASN A 79 -11.11 34.15 9.33
CA ASN A 79 -11.21 34.17 7.86
C ASN A 79 -10.20 33.24 7.15
N ASN A 80 -9.03 32.96 7.74
CA ASN A 80 -7.98 32.17 7.08
C ASN A 80 -7.44 31.06 7.98
N VAL A 81 -7.37 29.85 7.44
CA VAL A 81 -6.78 28.67 8.07
C VAL A 81 -5.66 28.14 7.16
N ILE A 82 -4.51 27.78 7.73
CA ILE A 82 -3.39 27.16 7.01
C ILE A 82 -3.11 25.78 7.60
N LEU A 83 -3.05 24.76 6.75
CA LEU A 83 -2.65 23.38 7.09
C LEU A 83 -1.20 23.14 6.60
N LEU A 84 -0.30 22.78 7.53
CA LEU A 84 1.12 22.54 7.24
C LEU A 84 1.50 21.07 7.49
N GLY A 85 1.85 20.36 6.42
CA GLY A 85 2.28 18.96 6.45
C GLY A 85 1.15 17.97 6.79
N CYS A 86 -0.09 18.33 6.46
CA CYS A 86 -1.27 17.49 6.53
C CYS A 86 -2.38 18.03 5.61
N GLY A 87 -3.34 17.16 5.26
CA GLY A 87 -4.56 17.53 4.54
C GLY A 87 -4.57 17.25 3.03
N ALA A 88 -3.46 16.85 2.40
CA ALA A 88 -3.47 16.55 0.96
C ALA A 88 -4.39 15.37 0.58
N MET A 89 -4.53 14.36 1.45
CA MET A 89 -5.14 13.07 1.15
C MET A 89 -6.60 12.90 1.58
N LEU A 90 -7.20 13.90 2.24
CA LEU A 90 -8.61 13.91 2.62
C LEU A 90 -9.31 15.03 1.88
N ASP A 91 -10.54 14.80 1.41
CA ASP A 91 -11.46 15.91 1.12
C ASP A 91 -11.66 16.73 2.41
N ILE A 92 -11.25 17.99 2.38
CA ILE A 92 -11.30 18.90 3.53
C ILE A 92 -12.71 19.48 3.73
N GLU A 93 -13.54 19.53 2.69
CA GLU A 93 -14.88 20.13 2.73
C GLU A 93 -15.88 19.17 3.40
N ALA A 94 -15.96 17.91 2.95
CA ALA A 94 -16.74 16.89 3.65
C ALA A 94 -16.15 16.54 5.04
N PHE A 95 -14.82 16.49 5.18
CA PHE A 95 -14.19 16.14 6.46
C PHE A 95 -14.54 17.14 7.57
N PHE A 96 -14.64 18.44 7.26
CA PHE A 96 -15.01 19.47 8.23
C PHE A 96 -16.53 19.72 8.37
N GLU A 97 -17.38 19.01 7.62
CA GLU A 97 -18.85 19.17 7.66
C GLU A 97 -19.28 20.64 7.43
N VAL A 98 -18.69 21.28 6.41
CA VAL A 98 -18.91 22.71 6.14
C VAL A 98 -20.25 22.93 5.41
N GLU A 99 -21.28 23.27 6.17
CA GLU A 99 -22.52 23.82 5.59
C GLU A 99 -22.20 25.12 4.83
N LEU A 100 -22.46 25.12 3.51
CA LEU A 100 -22.22 26.24 2.58
C LEU A 100 -23.20 27.42 2.80
N SER A 101 -23.09 28.03 3.97
CA SER A 101 -23.80 29.25 4.32
C SER A 101 -23.19 30.46 3.57
N PRO A 102 -23.99 31.30 2.90
CA PRO A 102 -23.48 32.35 2.00
C PRO A 102 -22.70 33.48 2.70
N ASP A 103 -22.73 33.54 4.04
CA ASP A 103 -21.97 34.51 4.84
C ASP A 103 -20.53 34.01 5.20
N MET A 104 -20.23 32.71 5.09
CA MET A 104 -19.01 32.12 5.67
C MET A 104 -17.80 32.12 4.72
N SER A 105 -17.24 33.31 4.47
CA SER A 105 -16.07 33.55 3.59
C SER A 105 -14.69 33.06 4.12
N ARG A 106 -14.63 31.90 4.77
CA ARG A 106 -13.38 31.30 5.29
C ARG A 106 -12.59 30.63 4.16
N LYS A 107 -11.26 30.80 4.11
CA LYS A 107 -10.34 30.10 3.19
C LYS A 107 -9.44 29.11 3.92
N VAL A 108 -9.20 27.94 3.33
CA VAL A 108 -8.31 26.90 3.85
C VAL A 108 -7.14 26.67 2.90
N TYR A 109 -5.94 27.05 3.31
CA TYR A 109 -4.72 26.90 2.52
C TYR A 109 -3.98 25.62 2.90
N ILE A 110 -3.71 24.74 1.94
CA ILE A 110 -2.98 23.47 2.18
C ILE A 110 -1.57 23.56 1.64
N MET A 111 -0.58 23.29 2.48
CA MET A 111 0.82 23.10 2.10
C MET A 111 1.28 21.74 2.61
N ASP A 112 1.33 20.76 1.72
CA ASP A 112 1.63 19.38 2.07
C ASP A 112 2.36 18.65 0.92
N GLY A 113 3.38 17.88 1.28
CA GLY A 113 4.25 17.14 0.35
C GLY A 113 3.72 15.75 -0.02
N HIS A 114 2.69 15.28 0.68
CA HIS A 114 2.05 13.97 0.48
C HIS A 114 1.29 13.89 -0.86
N ARG A 115 1.34 12.72 -1.51
CA ARG A 115 0.61 12.38 -2.75
C ARG A 115 0.05 10.94 -2.67
N PRO A 116 -1.10 10.60 -3.30
CA PRO A 116 -1.94 11.44 -4.16
C PRO A 116 -2.57 12.64 -3.44
N TRP A 117 -2.97 13.64 -4.22
CA TRP A 117 -3.86 14.71 -3.77
C TRP A 117 -5.30 14.17 -3.81
N ASN A 118 -6.15 14.57 -2.88
CA ASN A 118 -7.61 14.48 -3.09
C ASN A 118 -8.01 15.46 -4.21
N LEU A 119 -8.82 14.99 -5.17
CA LEU A 119 -9.19 15.75 -6.36
C LEU A 119 -10.17 16.89 -6.05
N ASP A 120 -11.02 16.71 -5.04
CA ASP A 120 -12.06 17.67 -4.63
C ASP A 120 -11.45 18.94 -4.04
N ASN A 121 -10.43 18.81 -3.19
CA ASN A 121 -9.58 19.92 -2.73
C ASN A 121 -8.96 20.72 -3.90
N VAL A 122 -8.54 20.02 -4.96
CA VAL A 122 -7.79 20.61 -6.07
C VAL A 122 -8.73 21.30 -7.06
N PHE A 123 -9.77 20.60 -7.53
CA PHE A 123 -10.65 21.03 -8.62
C PHE A 123 -12.02 21.52 -8.15
N GLY A 124 -12.75 20.74 -7.36
CA GLY A 124 -14.13 21.08 -6.94
C GLY A 124 -14.23 22.26 -5.98
N SER A 125 -13.41 22.29 -4.93
CA SER A 125 -13.55 23.27 -3.85
C SER A 125 -13.01 24.66 -4.22
N SER A 126 -13.84 25.68 -3.94
CA SER A 126 -13.47 27.10 -3.97
C SER A 126 -12.98 27.64 -2.62
N MET A 127 -13.27 26.94 -1.51
CA MET A 127 -12.76 27.22 -0.17
C MET A 127 -11.29 26.80 -0.03
N VAL A 128 -10.93 25.66 -0.63
CA VAL A 128 -9.62 25.02 -0.47
C VAL A 128 -8.62 25.53 -1.50
N VAL A 129 -7.42 25.87 -1.02
CA VAL A 129 -6.34 26.49 -1.79
C VAL A 129 -5.04 25.71 -1.60
N CYS A 130 -4.74 24.80 -2.53
CA CYS A 130 -3.57 23.93 -2.49
C CYS A 130 -2.32 24.60 -3.09
N PHE A 131 -1.22 24.65 -2.34
CA PHE A 131 0.09 25.04 -2.87
C PHE A 131 0.75 23.85 -3.57
N ASP A 132 0.88 23.91 -4.90
CA ASP A 132 1.41 22.81 -5.70
C ASP A 132 2.79 23.11 -6.30
N ASP A 133 3.65 22.09 -6.33
CA ASP A 133 5.02 22.18 -6.85
C ASP A 133 5.11 22.14 -8.39
N GLY A 134 3.96 22.17 -9.08
CA GLY A 134 3.80 22.02 -10.53
C GLY A 134 3.39 20.61 -10.96
N TYR A 135 3.27 19.68 -10.01
CA TYR A 135 2.88 18.29 -10.23
C TYR A 135 1.49 18.15 -10.87
N ILE A 136 0.51 18.95 -10.43
CA ILE A 136 -0.88 18.88 -10.93
C ILE A 136 -0.91 19.18 -12.43
N ASP A 137 -0.27 20.27 -12.86
CA ASP A 137 -0.24 20.70 -14.26
C ASP A 137 0.65 19.81 -15.15
N THR A 138 1.63 19.10 -14.60
CA THR A 138 2.46 18.15 -15.37
C THR A 138 1.86 16.75 -15.48
N SER A 139 1.14 16.30 -14.45
CA SER A 139 0.82 14.87 -14.28
C SER A 139 -0.67 14.57 -14.21
N LEU A 140 -1.51 15.42 -13.61
CA LEU A 140 -2.93 15.12 -13.35
C LEU A 140 -3.88 15.60 -14.46
N LYS A 141 -3.44 15.53 -15.73
CA LYS A 141 -4.24 16.05 -16.85
C LYS A 141 -5.42 15.14 -17.21
N GLN A 142 -5.18 13.84 -17.24
CA GLN A 142 -6.20 12.85 -17.59
C GLN A 142 -7.22 12.71 -16.45
N GLU A 143 -6.71 12.73 -15.21
CA GLU A 143 -7.47 12.73 -13.97
C GLU A 143 -8.34 13.99 -13.83
N ARG A 144 -7.82 15.16 -14.24
CA ARG A 144 -8.62 16.39 -14.32
C ARG A 144 -9.72 16.30 -15.37
N GLU A 145 -9.40 15.83 -16.57
CA GLU A 145 -10.38 15.68 -17.67
C GLU A 145 -11.48 14.68 -17.28
N ALA A 146 -11.13 13.57 -16.61
CA ALA A 146 -12.08 12.62 -16.05
C ALA A 146 -12.92 13.18 -14.89
N TYR A 147 -12.29 13.88 -13.94
CA TYR A 147 -13.00 14.48 -12.79
C TYR A 147 -14.00 15.54 -13.24
N GLN A 148 -13.58 16.44 -14.14
CA GLN A 148 -14.49 17.44 -14.70
C GLN A 148 -15.59 16.77 -15.53
N TYR A 149 -15.29 15.71 -16.29
CA TYR A 149 -16.33 14.98 -17.03
C TYR A 149 -17.42 14.42 -16.10
N LEU A 150 -17.06 13.84 -14.95
CA LEU A 150 -18.06 13.35 -14.00
C LEU A 150 -18.88 14.49 -13.39
N VAL A 151 -18.25 15.53 -12.83
CA VAL A 151 -18.96 16.67 -12.22
C VAL A 151 -19.87 17.38 -13.22
N ASP A 152 -19.42 17.58 -14.47
CA ASP A 152 -20.22 18.20 -15.53
C ASP A 152 -21.40 17.31 -16.02
N HIS A 153 -21.53 16.05 -15.55
CA HIS A 153 -22.63 15.12 -15.89
C HIS A 153 -23.38 14.54 -14.67
N GLU A 154 -22.95 14.79 -13.42
CA GLU A 154 -23.71 14.41 -12.22
C GLU A 154 -25.03 15.19 -12.12
N GLU A 155 -25.07 16.45 -12.56
CA GLU A 155 -26.30 17.27 -12.60
C GLU A 155 -27.39 16.69 -13.54
N ASP A 156 -27.02 15.89 -14.55
CA ASP A 156 -27.95 15.31 -15.54
C ASP A 156 -28.71 14.06 -15.00
N GLU A 157 -28.24 13.37 -13.94
CA GLU A 157 -28.94 12.18 -13.38
C GLU A 157 -29.96 12.54 -12.28
N GLU A 158 -29.98 13.77 -11.71
CA GLU A 158 -30.98 14.18 -10.70
C GLU A 158 -32.32 14.68 -11.28
N ASP A 159 -32.37 15.17 -12.53
CA ASP A 159 -33.54 15.86 -13.11
C ASP A 159 -34.53 14.95 -13.88
N GLU A 160 -34.23 13.66 -14.12
CA GLU A 160 -35.21 12.65 -14.62
C GLU A 160 -36.17 12.19 -13.48
N GLY A 161 -36.61 13.12 -12.63
CA GLY A 161 -37.14 12.89 -11.28
C GLY A 161 -38.66 12.77 -11.10
N GLU A 162 -39.51 13.19 -12.05
CA GLU A 162 -40.96 12.96 -11.95
C GLU A 162 -41.70 12.96 -13.31
N PRO A 163 -42.38 11.86 -13.72
CA PRO A 163 -43.20 11.84 -14.93
C PRO A 163 -44.57 12.48 -14.64
N THR A 164 -44.69 13.79 -14.85
CA THR A 164 -45.95 14.53 -14.67
C THR A 164 -47.00 14.06 -15.69
N SER A 165 -47.98 13.31 -15.23
CA SER A 165 -49.08 12.79 -16.06
C SER A 165 -50.19 13.83 -16.22
N ASP A 166 -50.17 14.59 -17.32
CA ASP A 166 -51.32 15.39 -17.79
C ASP A 166 -51.76 14.90 -19.19
N ASP A 167 -52.90 14.21 -19.22
CA ASP A 167 -53.57 13.76 -20.45
C ASP A 167 -54.39 14.91 -21.08
N GLU A 168 -53.96 15.45 -22.24
CA GLU A 168 -54.85 16.23 -23.12
C GLU A 168 -54.75 15.76 -24.60
N GLU A 169 -55.75 15.00 -25.06
CA GLU A 169 -56.04 14.87 -26.50
C GLU A 169 -56.46 16.24 -27.08
N PRO A 170 -56.12 16.51 -28.36
CA PRO A 170 -57.23 16.66 -29.30
C PRO A 170 -57.02 16.04 -30.70
N ASN A 171 -58.03 15.29 -31.14
CA ASN A 171 -58.35 14.89 -32.53
C ASN A 171 -57.84 15.82 -33.66
N GLY A 172 -57.31 15.27 -34.76
CA GLY A 172 -57.23 16.06 -36.01
C GLY A 172 -56.51 15.52 -37.27
N THR A 173 -57.03 14.46 -37.91
CA THR A 173 -56.84 14.10 -39.35
C THR A 173 -55.43 13.74 -39.89
N ASP A 174 -55.42 12.94 -40.96
CA ASP A 174 -54.23 12.38 -41.64
C ASP A 174 -53.43 13.43 -42.44
N GLU A 175 -52.09 13.37 -42.40
CA GLU A 175 -51.21 13.02 -43.54
C GLU A 175 -49.69 13.04 -43.19
N GLU A 176 -48.95 12.13 -43.82
CA GLU A 176 -47.49 12.13 -44.13
C GLU A 176 -46.35 11.96 -43.06
N ILE A 177 -45.46 11.00 -43.40
CA ILE A 177 -44.00 10.88 -43.13
C ILE A 177 -43.50 10.08 -41.90
N ASP A 178 -42.90 8.92 -42.20
CA ASP A 178 -42.01 8.15 -41.30
C ASP A 178 -40.75 8.97 -40.94
N THR A 179 -40.54 9.32 -39.65
CA THR A 179 -39.25 9.87 -39.15
C THR A 179 -38.90 9.56 -37.68
N GLU A 180 -39.74 8.86 -36.91
CA GLU A 180 -39.55 8.76 -35.44
C GLU A 180 -38.62 7.62 -34.97
N GLU A 181 -38.42 6.54 -35.74
CA GLU A 181 -37.57 5.41 -35.31
C GLU A 181 -36.07 5.77 -35.26
N ASP A 182 -35.55 6.53 -36.23
CA ASP A 182 -34.14 6.97 -36.27
C ASP A 182 -33.75 7.82 -35.04
N ALA A 183 -34.70 8.58 -34.47
CA ALA A 183 -34.45 9.42 -33.31
C ALA A 183 -34.24 8.59 -32.02
N ALA A 184 -34.97 7.49 -31.88
CA ALA A 184 -34.91 6.61 -30.72
C ALA A 184 -33.59 5.80 -30.66
N GLU A 185 -33.11 5.29 -31.80
CA GLU A 185 -31.80 4.62 -31.87
C GLU A 185 -30.66 5.58 -31.55
N GLY A 186 -30.68 6.79 -32.11
CA GLY A 186 -29.68 7.83 -31.84
C GLY A 186 -29.61 8.27 -30.37
N PHE A 187 -30.73 8.25 -29.63
CA PHE A 187 -30.73 8.48 -28.18
C PHE A 187 -30.16 7.28 -27.40
N SER A 188 -30.46 6.05 -27.84
CA SER A 188 -29.95 4.81 -27.25
C SER A 188 -28.43 4.70 -27.38
N GLU A 189 -27.86 5.03 -28.54
CA GLU A 189 -26.40 5.04 -28.73
C GLU A 189 -25.72 6.15 -27.89
N LYS A 190 -26.35 7.32 -27.73
CA LYS A 190 -25.83 8.40 -26.87
C LYS A 190 -25.81 8.00 -25.40
N LYS A 191 -26.90 7.47 -24.83
CA LYS A 191 -26.88 7.01 -23.43
C LYS A 191 -25.89 5.85 -23.22
N LYS A 192 -25.67 4.96 -24.20
CA LYS A 192 -24.62 3.91 -24.14
C LYS A 192 -23.20 4.46 -24.18
N THR A 193 -22.91 5.39 -25.09
CA THR A 193 -21.55 5.97 -25.24
C THR A 193 -21.19 6.88 -24.06
N SER A 194 -22.14 7.68 -23.55
CA SER A 194 -21.96 8.46 -22.32
C SER A 194 -21.67 7.56 -21.12
N LYS A 195 -22.49 6.53 -20.87
CA LYS A 195 -22.25 5.62 -19.73
C LYS A 195 -20.95 4.82 -19.86
N SER A 196 -20.51 4.51 -21.08
CA SER A 196 -19.18 3.92 -21.30
C SER A 196 -18.02 4.89 -21.07
N ALA A 197 -18.24 6.20 -21.18
CA ALA A 197 -17.25 7.23 -20.84
C ALA A 197 -17.19 7.46 -19.32
N SER A 198 -18.35 7.53 -18.64
CA SER A 198 -18.44 7.61 -17.17
C SER A 198 -17.66 6.49 -16.49
N ASN A 199 -17.97 5.23 -16.84
CA ASN A 199 -17.25 4.07 -16.32
C ASN A 199 -15.72 4.17 -16.53
N SER A 200 -15.27 4.74 -17.65
CA SER A 200 -13.84 4.91 -17.94
C SER A 200 -13.19 6.06 -17.16
N ALA A 201 -13.95 7.08 -16.75
CA ALA A 201 -13.52 8.15 -15.87
C ALA A 201 -13.46 7.68 -14.41
N GLU A 202 -14.48 6.93 -13.98
CA GLU A 202 -14.56 6.25 -12.69
C GLU A 202 -13.39 5.26 -12.50
N ASP A 203 -13.10 4.41 -13.50
CA ASP A 203 -11.95 3.48 -13.48
C ASP A 203 -10.62 4.23 -13.36
N LEU A 204 -10.47 5.40 -14.01
CA LEU A 204 -9.24 6.20 -13.94
C LEU A 204 -9.06 6.83 -12.55
N ILE A 205 -10.12 7.40 -11.97
CA ILE A 205 -10.09 8.02 -10.63
C ILE A 205 -9.93 6.97 -9.53
N SER A 206 -10.59 5.82 -9.68
CA SER A 206 -10.40 4.64 -8.83
C SER A 206 -8.96 4.13 -8.90
N SER A 207 -8.38 4.04 -10.11
CA SER A 207 -6.97 3.71 -10.30
C SER A 207 -6.05 4.70 -9.58
N TYR A 208 -6.28 6.01 -9.77
CA TYR A 208 -5.51 7.10 -9.14
C TYR A 208 -5.43 6.96 -7.61
N TYR A 209 -6.58 6.82 -6.93
CA TYR A 209 -6.60 6.68 -5.47
C TYR A 209 -6.00 5.35 -4.97
N ASN A 210 -6.05 4.27 -5.77
CA ASN A 210 -5.49 2.97 -5.41
C ASN A 210 -3.95 2.84 -5.60
N GLN A 211 -3.26 3.83 -6.19
CA GLN A 211 -1.81 3.77 -6.42
C GLN A 211 -0.97 3.71 -5.13
N GLY A 212 -1.49 4.19 -4.00
CA GLY A 212 -0.81 4.20 -2.71
C GLY A 212 0.01 5.47 -2.45
N THR A 213 0.50 5.63 -1.23
CA THR A 213 0.92 6.92 -0.68
C THR A 213 2.43 7.16 -0.72
N THR A 214 2.84 8.41 -0.92
CA THR A 214 4.25 8.85 -0.92
C THR A 214 4.39 10.32 -0.54
N VAL A 215 5.62 10.79 -0.33
CA VAL A 215 5.97 12.22 -0.26
C VAL A 215 6.75 12.57 -1.54
N ALA A 216 6.23 13.51 -2.32
CA ALA A 216 6.83 13.91 -3.60
C ALA A 216 7.77 15.12 -3.47
N THR A 217 7.50 16.01 -2.51
CA THR A 217 8.21 17.28 -2.32
C THR A 217 8.30 17.66 -0.83
N SER A 218 9.17 18.62 -0.49
CA SER A 218 9.29 19.16 0.88
C SER A 218 8.39 20.37 1.08
N THR A 219 7.58 20.33 2.14
CA THR A 219 6.74 21.42 2.61
C THR A 219 7.57 22.68 2.90
N THR A 220 8.77 22.51 3.46
CA THR A 220 9.69 23.63 3.72
C THR A 220 10.37 24.14 2.44
N ALA A 221 10.60 23.29 1.44
CA ALA A 221 11.08 23.75 0.13
C ALA A 221 10.02 24.61 -0.58
N THR A 222 8.75 24.19 -0.56
CA THR A 222 7.60 25.00 -1.03
C THR A 222 7.49 26.33 -0.28
N MET A 223 7.61 26.32 1.05
CA MET A 223 7.64 27.53 1.87
C MET A 223 8.83 28.46 1.53
N TYR A 224 10.00 27.89 1.24
CA TYR A 224 11.18 28.65 0.83
C TYR A 224 11.02 29.27 -0.58
N ALA A 225 10.41 28.55 -1.52
CA ALA A 225 10.07 29.07 -2.85
C ALA A 225 9.08 30.25 -2.75
N LEU A 226 8.03 30.12 -1.93
CA LEU A 226 7.13 31.22 -1.60
C LEU A 226 7.90 32.45 -1.09
N ILE A 227 8.81 32.26 -0.13
CA ILE A 227 9.61 33.35 0.46
C ILE A 227 10.63 33.94 -0.50
N SER A 228 11.16 33.16 -1.42
CA SER A 228 11.96 33.64 -2.55
C SER A 228 11.13 34.56 -3.46
N SER A 229 9.87 34.18 -3.75
CA SER A 229 8.94 34.99 -4.55
C SER A 229 8.52 36.31 -3.88
N ILE A 230 8.57 36.38 -2.54
CA ILE A 230 8.33 37.62 -1.76
C ILE A 230 9.62 38.47 -1.65
N GLY A 231 10.80 37.86 -1.80
CA GLY A 231 12.12 38.50 -1.63
C GLY A 231 12.69 38.44 -0.22
N GLU A 232 12.16 37.57 0.65
CA GLU A 232 12.47 37.46 2.08
C GLU A 232 13.57 36.41 2.38
N THR A 233 14.46 36.13 1.42
CA THR A 233 15.50 35.09 1.57
C THR A 233 16.59 35.51 2.56
N THR A 234 16.76 34.73 3.64
CA THR A 234 17.78 34.96 4.67
C THR A 234 18.52 33.66 4.98
N ILE A 235 19.74 33.75 5.52
CA ILE A 235 20.53 32.56 5.93
C ILE A 235 19.78 31.74 7.01
N GLU A 236 18.96 32.37 7.84
CA GLU A 236 18.15 31.65 8.84
C GLU A 236 16.97 30.90 8.20
N ASN A 237 16.26 31.52 7.25
CA ASN A 237 15.19 30.86 6.49
C ASN A 237 15.75 29.70 5.64
N LEU A 238 16.92 29.90 5.01
CA LEU A 238 17.60 28.87 4.21
C LEU A 238 18.09 27.71 5.10
N TRP A 239 18.63 27.99 6.29
CA TRP A 239 19.00 26.94 7.24
C TRP A 239 17.79 26.10 7.68
N LEU A 240 16.65 26.74 7.95
CA LEU A 240 15.41 26.03 8.28
C LEU A 240 14.90 25.19 7.10
N ALA A 241 14.99 25.69 5.86
CA ALA A 241 14.62 24.96 4.64
C ALA A 241 15.48 23.73 4.37
N ILE A 242 16.79 23.89 4.59
CA ILE A 242 17.78 22.81 4.55
C ILE A 242 17.45 21.75 5.61
N VAL A 243 17.23 22.12 6.88
CA VAL A 243 16.93 21.17 7.97
C VAL A 243 15.61 20.43 7.72
N GLY A 244 14.56 21.12 7.27
CA GLY A 244 13.29 20.50 6.91
C GLY A 244 13.44 19.44 5.82
N THR A 245 14.09 19.81 4.71
CA THR A 245 14.29 18.90 3.56
C THR A 245 15.27 17.77 3.90
N SER A 246 16.31 18.02 4.71
CA SER A 246 17.21 16.99 5.22
C SER A 246 16.50 15.91 6.03
N SER A 247 15.36 16.22 6.68
CA SER A 247 14.58 15.20 7.40
C SER A 247 13.98 14.12 6.50
N LEU A 248 13.84 14.41 5.19
CA LEU A 248 13.31 13.46 4.22
C LEU A 248 14.36 12.46 3.71
N ASP A 249 15.68 12.70 3.79
CA ASP A 249 16.69 11.79 3.20
C ASP A 249 16.59 10.35 3.74
N SER A 250 16.25 10.16 5.01
CA SER A 250 16.11 8.83 5.62
C SER A 250 14.92 8.02 5.06
N TYR A 251 13.90 8.69 4.53
CA TYR A 251 12.65 8.06 4.06
C TYR A 251 12.50 8.13 2.52
N TYR A 252 12.73 9.31 1.94
CA TYR A 252 12.55 9.66 0.54
C TYR A 252 13.83 10.34 -0.01
N PRO A 253 14.97 9.62 -0.13
CA PRO A 253 16.24 10.19 -0.59
C PRO A 253 16.13 10.87 -1.96
N ASP A 254 15.33 10.31 -2.87
CA ASP A 254 15.02 10.86 -4.20
C ASP A 254 14.45 12.29 -4.16
N VAL A 255 13.80 12.70 -3.06
CA VAL A 255 13.29 14.07 -2.88
C VAL A 255 14.41 14.99 -2.40
N TYR A 256 15.23 14.54 -1.46
CA TYR A 256 16.40 15.28 -0.99
C TYR A 256 17.44 15.51 -2.11
N ASP A 257 17.79 14.46 -2.86
CA ASP A 257 18.80 14.52 -3.92
C ASP A 257 18.36 15.42 -5.10
N LYS A 258 17.05 15.63 -5.31
CA LYS A 258 16.50 16.63 -6.27
C LYS A 258 16.66 18.07 -5.78
N ILE A 259 16.44 18.33 -4.50
CA ILE A 259 16.38 19.69 -3.92
C ILE A 259 17.76 20.18 -3.47
N GLN A 260 18.66 19.29 -3.06
CA GLN A 260 20.00 19.64 -2.57
C GLN A 260 20.79 20.58 -3.51
N PRO A 261 20.82 20.40 -4.84
CA PRO A 261 21.52 21.33 -5.75
C PRO A 261 21.00 22.77 -5.64
N LEU A 262 19.69 22.97 -5.55
CA LEU A 262 19.05 24.29 -5.46
C LEU A 262 19.48 25.02 -4.18
N PHE A 263 19.59 24.30 -3.06
CA PHE A 263 20.10 24.88 -1.81
C PHE A 263 21.60 25.14 -1.81
N ASN A 264 22.41 24.39 -2.58
CA ASN A 264 23.82 24.74 -2.76
C ASN A 264 23.96 26.12 -3.43
N ASP A 265 23.21 26.36 -4.52
CA ASP A 265 23.24 27.64 -5.23
C ASP A 265 22.74 28.80 -4.34
N GLU A 266 21.68 28.59 -3.54
CA GLU A 266 21.22 29.56 -2.55
C GLU A 266 22.25 29.83 -1.43
N VAL A 267 22.99 28.82 -0.98
CA VAL A 267 24.09 28.99 -0.02
C VAL A 267 25.24 29.80 -0.64
N TYR A 268 25.57 29.61 -1.91
CA TYR A 268 26.54 30.46 -2.61
C TYR A 268 26.02 31.89 -2.85
N ARG A 269 24.71 32.07 -3.07
CA ARG A 269 24.08 33.39 -3.27
C ARG A 269 23.99 34.23 -2.00
N LEU A 270 23.70 33.62 -0.85
CA LEU A 270 23.46 34.33 0.42
C LEU A 270 24.70 34.54 1.30
N ASN A 271 25.80 33.80 1.08
CA ASN A 271 27.02 34.00 1.87
C ASN A 271 27.77 35.27 1.44
N PRO A 272 28.21 36.12 2.39
CA PRO A 272 29.02 37.30 2.08
C PRO A 272 30.42 36.91 1.61
N SER A 273 30.91 37.62 0.58
CA SER A 273 32.22 37.36 -0.03
C SER A 273 33.38 37.60 0.96
N SER A 274 34.18 36.55 1.17
CA SER A 274 35.56 36.63 1.68
C SER A 274 35.80 37.52 2.92
N THR A 275 35.47 37.01 4.10
CA THR A 275 36.14 37.44 5.35
C THR A 275 36.57 36.19 6.12
N SER A 276 37.88 35.98 6.28
CA SER A 276 38.45 34.73 6.81
C SER A 276 38.51 34.66 8.34
N GLU A 277 38.14 35.74 9.04
CA GLU A 277 38.20 35.81 10.50
C GLU A 277 36.86 35.45 11.13
N LYS A 278 36.85 34.34 11.86
CA LYS A 278 35.69 33.83 12.59
C LYS A 278 35.44 34.66 13.84
N THR A 279 34.31 35.37 13.90
CA THR A 279 33.93 36.20 15.06
C THR A 279 33.02 35.43 16.03
N ALA A 280 32.66 36.05 17.16
CA ALA A 280 31.71 35.48 18.11
C ALA A 280 30.29 35.40 17.52
N ASP A 281 29.89 36.42 16.76
CA ASP A 281 28.53 36.61 16.25
C ASP A 281 28.32 36.05 14.82
N SER A 282 29.41 35.71 14.10
CA SER A 282 29.31 35.14 12.75
C SER A 282 28.68 33.74 12.77
N THR A 283 27.42 33.64 12.36
CA THR A 283 26.80 32.34 12.01
C THR A 283 26.86 32.09 10.51
N SER A 284 28.02 31.60 10.03
CA SER A 284 28.18 31.17 8.64
C SER A 284 27.53 29.82 8.36
N LEU A 285 27.13 29.61 7.10
CA LEU A 285 26.57 28.37 6.58
C LEU A 285 27.46 27.91 5.42
N SER A 286 28.23 26.84 5.62
CA SER A 286 29.16 26.30 4.62
C SER A 286 28.63 25.01 4.00
N VAL A 287 28.93 24.82 2.70
CA VAL A 287 28.92 23.49 2.09
C VAL A 287 30.26 22.82 2.45
N GLU A 288 30.20 21.72 3.19
CA GLU A 288 31.36 20.89 3.54
C GLU A 288 31.11 19.44 3.07
N LYS A 289 32.15 18.60 3.09
CA LYS A 289 31.94 17.15 3.02
C LYS A 289 31.29 16.70 4.32
N ASP A 290 30.02 16.34 4.24
CA ASP A 290 29.26 15.77 5.35
C ASP A 290 28.97 14.31 5.05
N TYR A 291 29.20 13.46 6.05
CA TYR A 291 29.19 12.02 5.86
C TYR A 291 27.88 11.44 6.39
N HIS A 292 27.30 10.47 5.68
CA HIS A 292 26.10 9.75 6.12
C HIS A 292 26.43 8.74 7.25
N LEU A 293 26.89 9.29 8.38
CA LEU A 293 27.37 8.64 9.60
C LEU A 293 26.68 9.28 10.80
N PHE A 294 26.29 8.48 11.78
CA PHE A 294 25.39 8.93 12.84
C PHE A 294 26.11 9.83 13.86
N LEU A 295 25.79 11.13 13.85
CA LEU A 295 26.28 12.16 14.78
C LEU A 295 27.81 12.27 14.89
N LEU A 296 28.50 12.20 13.73
CA LEU A 296 29.96 12.18 13.65
C LEU A 296 30.64 13.31 14.42
N ARG A 297 30.14 14.56 14.33
CA ARG A 297 30.81 15.73 14.93
C ARG A 297 30.64 15.78 16.45
N HIS A 298 29.60 15.12 16.97
CA HIS A 298 29.17 15.15 18.38
C HIS A 298 29.37 13.83 19.15
N TRP A 299 29.95 12.81 18.51
CA TRP A 299 30.22 11.50 19.12
C TRP A 299 31.69 11.04 18.92
N THR A 300 31.94 9.76 18.69
CA THR A 300 33.26 9.21 18.31
C THR A 300 33.21 8.70 16.87
N LEU A 301 34.36 8.62 16.19
CA LEU A 301 34.42 8.09 14.84
C LEU A 301 34.05 6.59 14.79
N TYR A 302 34.35 5.83 15.85
CA TYR A 302 33.94 4.43 15.96
C TYR A 302 32.41 4.29 16.08
N ASP A 303 31.79 5.03 17.00
CA ASP A 303 30.35 4.96 17.26
C ASP A 303 29.53 5.46 16.05
N ALA A 304 29.98 6.52 15.37
CA ALA A 304 29.30 7.06 14.19
C ALA A 304 29.25 6.09 13.00
N PHE A 305 30.22 5.17 12.90
CA PHE A 305 30.17 4.02 11.99
C PHE A 305 29.30 2.89 12.55
N PHE A 306 29.39 2.60 13.85
CA PHE A 306 28.71 1.46 14.46
C PHE A 306 27.18 1.61 14.51
N TYR A 307 26.68 2.82 14.74
CA TYR A 307 25.25 3.13 14.87
C TYR A 307 24.61 3.71 13.59
N SER A 308 25.35 3.91 12.49
CA SER A 308 24.77 4.31 11.19
C SER A 308 24.06 3.14 10.53
N SER A 309 22.78 3.30 10.17
CA SER A 309 21.94 2.24 9.58
C SER A 309 22.56 1.66 8.30
N HIS A 310 23.00 2.51 7.38
CA HIS A 310 23.62 2.12 6.11
C HIS A 310 24.97 1.40 6.30
N VAL A 311 25.80 1.82 7.27
CA VAL A 311 27.06 1.11 7.57
C VAL A 311 26.75 -0.25 8.20
N ASN A 312 25.76 -0.31 9.08
CA ASN A 312 25.35 -1.52 9.76
C ASN A 312 24.76 -2.57 8.79
N SER A 313 23.97 -2.16 7.80
CA SER A 313 23.35 -3.06 6.81
C SER A 313 24.34 -3.61 5.78
N LYS A 314 25.33 -2.82 5.35
CA LYS A 314 26.42 -3.29 4.47
C LYS A 314 27.45 -4.19 5.18
N LEU A 315 27.76 -3.93 6.46
CA LEU A 315 28.79 -4.66 7.21
C LEU A 315 28.25 -5.76 8.15
N ASN A 316 26.94 -5.85 8.35
CA ASN A 316 26.24 -6.73 9.30
C ASN A 316 26.69 -6.55 10.77
N LEU A 317 26.78 -5.30 11.26
CA LEU A 317 27.45 -4.97 12.53
C LEU A 317 26.73 -5.47 13.80
N TRP A 318 25.45 -5.85 13.71
CA TRP A 318 24.77 -6.59 14.78
C TRP A 318 25.45 -7.95 15.05
N THR A 319 26.11 -8.56 14.05
CA THR A 319 26.90 -9.79 14.21
C THR A 319 28.33 -9.51 14.71
N GLU A 320 28.94 -10.49 15.40
CA GLU A 320 30.35 -10.38 15.79
C GLU A 320 31.31 -10.28 14.60
N ASP A 321 31.03 -10.98 13.50
CA ASP A 321 31.90 -10.96 12.33
C ASP A 321 31.79 -9.63 11.57
N GLY A 322 30.64 -8.97 11.62
CA GLY A 322 30.50 -7.56 11.22
C GLY A 322 31.37 -6.63 12.06
N ARG A 323 31.38 -6.79 13.40
CA ARG A 323 32.30 -6.04 14.28
C ARG A 323 33.77 -6.28 13.91
N LYS A 324 34.17 -7.52 13.62
CA LYS A 324 35.52 -7.87 13.12
C LYS A 324 35.82 -7.24 11.74
N ARG A 325 34.82 -7.14 10.84
CA ARG A 325 34.95 -6.42 9.56
C ARG A 325 35.18 -4.91 9.76
N LEU A 326 34.45 -4.27 10.67
CA LEU A 326 34.63 -2.84 10.99
C LEU A 326 36.03 -2.54 11.57
N HIS A 327 36.52 -3.37 12.49
CA HIS A 327 37.90 -3.22 12.99
C HIS A 327 38.94 -3.40 11.86
N LYS A 328 38.71 -4.31 10.90
CA LYS A 328 39.55 -4.47 9.71
C LYS A 328 39.47 -3.28 8.74
N LEU A 329 38.33 -2.59 8.65
CA LEU A 329 38.20 -1.33 7.92
C LEU A 329 39.04 -0.22 8.57
N PHE A 330 38.92 0.01 9.88
CA PHE A 330 39.76 0.98 10.59
C PHE A 330 41.27 0.69 10.44
N ALA A 331 41.68 -0.57 10.54
CA ALA A 331 43.06 -0.99 10.31
C ALA A 331 43.56 -0.70 8.88
N LYS A 332 42.74 -0.92 7.84
CA LYS A 332 43.08 -0.52 6.46
C LYS A 332 43.16 0.99 6.26
N MET A 333 42.31 1.75 6.95
CA MET A 333 42.29 3.22 6.93
C MET A 333 43.49 3.86 7.65
N GLY A 334 44.27 3.09 8.41
CA GLY A 334 45.40 3.59 9.20
C GLY A 334 45.01 4.31 10.48
N VAL A 335 43.75 4.25 10.89
CA VAL A 335 43.23 4.90 12.11
C VAL A 335 43.24 3.89 13.25
N SER A 336 43.96 4.18 14.34
CA SER A 336 43.99 3.29 15.50
C SER A 336 42.62 3.24 16.19
N LEU A 337 42.29 2.11 16.83
CA LEU A 337 41.00 1.97 17.53
C LEU A 337 40.86 3.01 18.67
N ALA A 338 41.94 3.33 19.38
CA ALA A 338 41.95 4.37 20.41
C ALA A 338 41.70 5.78 19.81
N THR A 339 42.24 6.07 18.63
CA THR A 339 41.97 7.32 17.89
C THR A 339 40.52 7.37 17.38
N ALA A 340 39.95 6.24 16.96
CA ALA A 340 38.57 6.15 16.51
C ALA A 340 37.56 6.29 17.66
N GLN A 341 37.91 5.80 18.86
CA GLN A 341 37.12 5.94 20.10
C GLN A 341 37.29 7.30 20.79
N GLN A 342 38.18 8.17 20.30
CA GLN A 342 38.29 9.54 20.79
C GLN A 342 37.06 10.36 20.35
N LYS A 343 36.54 11.23 21.22
CA LYS A 343 35.49 12.18 20.84
C LYS A 343 35.97 13.04 19.68
N TRP A 344 35.14 13.22 18.64
CA TRP A 344 35.51 13.89 17.40
C TRP A 344 36.16 15.24 17.62
N LEU A 345 35.63 16.07 18.52
CA LEU A 345 36.19 17.39 18.86
C LEU A 345 37.71 17.34 19.14
N TYR A 346 38.16 16.36 19.94
CA TYR A 346 39.55 16.23 20.37
C TYR A 346 40.45 15.40 19.44
N MET A 347 39.88 14.70 18.46
CA MET A 347 40.62 13.89 17.48
C MET A 347 41.59 14.75 16.64
N ASP A 348 42.76 14.21 16.31
CA ASP A 348 43.84 14.93 15.62
C ASP A 348 43.40 15.61 14.30
N VAL A 349 43.80 16.88 14.15
CA VAL A 349 43.48 17.72 12.98
C VAL A 349 44.10 17.17 11.70
N THR A 350 45.24 16.48 11.79
CA THR A 350 45.88 15.78 10.67
C THR A 350 44.98 14.66 10.12
N VAL A 351 44.43 13.82 11.00
CA VAL A 351 43.54 12.71 10.60
C VAL A 351 42.23 13.26 10.05
N LYS A 352 41.63 14.27 10.68
CA LYS A 352 40.44 14.97 10.15
C LYS A 352 40.64 15.50 8.73
N LYS A 353 41.78 16.14 8.44
CA LYS A 353 42.11 16.66 7.11
C LYS A 353 42.38 15.56 6.08
N GLN A 354 42.85 14.38 6.49
CA GLN A 354 43.08 13.24 5.60
C GLN A 354 41.82 12.38 5.39
N LEU A 355 40.81 12.49 6.26
CA LEU A 355 39.62 11.64 6.27
C LEU A 355 38.86 11.58 4.92
N PRO A 356 38.67 12.67 4.15
CA PRO A 356 38.02 12.59 2.83
C PRO A 356 38.78 11.70 1.84
N TYR A 357 40.12 11.79 1.83
CA TYR A 357 40.98 10.97 0.97
C TYR A 357 40.99 9.50 1.43
N ILE A 358 41.03 9.27 2.75
CA ILE A 358 40.95 7.93 3.35
C ILE A 358 39.61 7.28 2.96
N PHE A 359 38.49 7.98 3.12
CA PHE A 359 37.16 7.43 2.83
C PHE A 359 36.98 7.11 1.35
N ASN A 360 37.31 8.04 0.44
CA ASN A 360 37.23 7.81 -1.01
C ASN A 360 38.10 6.63 -1.48
N LYS A 361 39.19 6.31 -0.76
CA LYS A 361 40.09 5.21 -1.09
C LYS A 361 39.66 3.86 -0.51
N TYR A 362 39.03 3.83 0.67
CA TYR A 362 38.80 2.60 1.43
C TYR A 362 37.34 2.18 1.60
N LEU A 363 36.36 3.10 1.53
CA LEU A 363 34.93 2.76 1.65
C LEU A 363 34.37 1.96 0.45
N PRO A 364 34.72 2.27 -0.83
CA PRO A 364 34.31 1.46 -1.99
C PRO A 364 34.65 -0.03 -1.85
N LEU A 365 35.80 -0.36 -1.24
CA LEU A 365 36.27 -1.73 -1.00
C LEU A 365 35.39 -2.56 -0.03
N TYR A 366 34.32 -1.95 0.51
CA TYR A 366 33.35 -2.57 1.41
C TYR A 366 31.90 -2.34 0.97
N GLY A 367 31.66 -1.80 -0.23
CA GLY A 367 30.31 -1.46 -0.71
C GLY A 367 29.66 -0.28 0.02
N LEU A 368 30.46 0.55 0.68
CA LEU A 368 30.03 1.75 1.43
C LEU A 368 30.09 3.01 0.54
N GLU A 369 29.67 2.87 -0.71
CA GLU A 369 29.61 3.96 -1.69
C GLU A 369 28.38 4.82 -1.43
N GLY A 370 28.54 6.16 -1.50
CA GLY A 370 27.49 7.11 -1.15
C GLY A 370 27.53 7.65 0.29
N ILE A 371 28.40 7.15 1.18
CA ILE A 371 28.62 7.76 2.51
C ILE A 371 29.21 9.17 2.41
N VAL A 372 30.10 9.40 1.44
CA VAL A 372 30.74 10.70 1.22
C VAL A 372 29.84 11.55 0.33
N ARG A 373 29.10 12.48 0.94
CA ARG A 373 28.28 13.48 0.26
C ARG A 373 28.85 14.88 0.51
N ASP A 374 28.36 15.86 -0.23
CA ASP A 374 28.41 17.26 0.22
C ASP A 374 27.17 17.53 1.08
N GLY A 375 27.30 18.42 2.06
CA GLY A 375 26.23 18.71 3.01
C GLY A 375 26.43 20.05 3.71
N PHE A 376 25.37 20.50 4.36
CA PHE A 376 25.26 21.85 4.89
C PHE A 376 25.65 21.89 6.38
N VAL A 377 26.56 22.79 6.72
CA VAL A 377 27.12 22.92 8.08
C VAL A 377 26.96 24.35 8.57
N ARG A 378 26.22 24.54 9.66
CA ARG A 378 26.09 25.84 10.32
C ARG A 378 27.13 25.98 11.42
N THR A 379 27.88 27.07 11.39
CA THR A 379 28.82 27.45 12.44
C THR A 379 28.12 28.39 13.43
N TYR A 380 28.24 28.12 14.74
CA TYR A 380 27.60 28.91 15.80
C TYR A 380 28.65 29.71 16.58
N GLY A 381 29.33 30.65 15.90
CA GLY A 381 30.47 31.36 16.48
C GLY A 381 31.48 30.39 17.10
N TYR A 382 31.99 30.69 18.29
CA TYR A 382 32.91 29.80 19.00
C TYR A 382 32.25 28.60 19.72
N ARG A 383 30.91 28.44 19.72
CA ARG A 383 30.24 27.30 20.37
C ARG A 383 30.48 25.98 19.64
N GLY A 384 30.54 25.99 18.31
CA GLY A 384 30.78 24.78 17.52
C GLY A 384 30.36 24.89 16.05
N GLN A 385 30.26 23.73 15.41
CA GLN A 385 29.62 23.50 14.12
C GLN A 385 28.57 22.39 14.29
N LEU A 386 27.51 22.42 13.48
CA LEU A 386 26.45 21.42 13.44
C LEU A 386 26.09 21.13 11.99
N SER A 387 26.05 19.85 11.61
CA SER A 387 25.51 19.43 10.30
C SER A 387 23.98 19.53 10.27
N ALA A 388 23.41 19.73 9.09
CA ALA A 388 21.95 19.69 8.90
C ALA A 388 21.34 18.35 9.35
N MET A 389 21.99 17.23 9.05
CA MET A 389 21.54 15.89 9.47
C MET A 389 21.64 15.71 10.99
N GLU A 390 22.70 16.23 11.60
CA GLU A 390 22.86 16.22 13.07
C GLU A 390 21.80 17.10 13.76
N CYS A 391 21.42 18.22 13.12
CA CYS A 391 20.33 19.08 13.58
C CYS A 391 18.96 18.37 13.48
N VAL A 392 18.70 17.64 12.39
CA VAL A 392 17.49 16.81 12.24
C VAL A 392 17.39 15.79 13.38
N GLU A 393 18.39 14.92 13.57
CA GLU A 393 18.31 13.87 14.60
C GLU A 393 18.18 14.44 16.03
N ALA A 394 18.76 15.62 16.30
CA ALA A 394 18.54 16.32 17.56
C ALA A 394 17.08 16.77 17.75
N LEU A 395 16.41 17.21 16.68
CA LEU A 395 15.00 17.63 16.71
C LEU A 395 14.06 16.43 16.77
N THR A 396 14.34 15.34 16.05
CA THR A 396 13.56 14.09 16.16
C THR A 396 13.63 13.56 17.59
N ALA A 397 14.83 13.49 18.16
CA ALA A 397 15.02 13.01 19.54
C ALA A 397 14.37 13.89 20.62
N LEU A 398 14.07 15.17 20.32
CA LEU A 398 13.30 16.04 21.19
C LEU A 398 11.78 15.83 21.04
N LEU A 399 11.28 15.49 19.85
CA LEU A 399 9.89 15.04 19.64
C LEU A 399 9.64 13.69 20.32
N GLU A 400 10.62 12.79 20.24
CA GLU A 400 10.64 11.42 20.73
C GLU A 400 10.82 11.28 22.27
N CYS A 401 11.02 12.37 23.01
CA CYS A 401 11.46 12.32 24.42
C CYS A 401 10.32 12.26 25.45
N ASP A 402 9.92 11.05 25.88
CA ASP A 402 9.02 10.88 27.02
C ASP A 402 9.75 11.16 28.35
N ARG A 403 9.64 12.41 28.83
CA ARG A 403 10.13 12.83 30.16
C ARG A 403 9.18 12.47 31.31
N ALA A 404 7.93 12.13 31.02
CA ALA A 404 6.92 11.76 32.01
C ALA A 404 6.74 10.24 32.00
N GLN A 405 7.07 9.57 33.12
CA GLN A 405 6.61 8.20 33.33
C GLN A 405 5.10 8.24 33.59
N VAL A 406 4.31 7.79 32.61
CA VAL A 406 2.91 7.41 32.84
C VAL A 406 2.90 6.38 33.96
N SER A 407 2.09 6.59 35.00
CA SER A 407 2.08 5.71 36.16
C SER A 407 1.54 4.34 35.78
N ASN A 408 2.32 3.29 36.04
CA ASN A 408 1.91 1.88 35.92
C ASN A 408 0.85 1.54 37.00
N GLY A 409 -0.36 2.04 36.81
CA GLY A 409 -1.58 1.51 37.44
C GLY A 409 -2.13 0.34 36.63
N ASP A 410 -2.99 -0.46 37.27
CA ASP A 410 -3.49 -1.74 36.76
C ASP A 410 -4.14 -1.70 35.36
N HIS A 411 -4.37 -2.89 34.81
CA HIS A 411 -5.04 -3.10 33.53
C HIS A 411 -6.42 -2.40 33.49
N PRO A 412 -6.70 -1.56 32.49
CA PRO A 412 -7.98 -0.89 32.35
C PRO A 412 -8.99 -1.78 31.61
N ASP A 413 -9.93 -2.37 32.36
CA ASP A 413 -11.10 -3.06 31.79
C ASP A 413 -12.16 -2.09 31.21
N ASP A 414 -11.86 -0.78 31.16
CA ASP A 414 -12.78 0.30 30.81
C ASP A 414 -12.25 1.13 29.62
N ASP A 415 -13.04 1.18 28.54
CA ASP A 415 -12.76 1.95 27.31
C ASP A 415 -12.45 3.43 27.61
N THR A 416 -13.07 4.03 28.63
CA THR A 416 -12.86 5.45 28.99
C THR A 416 -11.47 5.72 29.56
N LEU A 417 -10.89 4.78 30.31
CA LEU A 417 -9.52 4.88 30.84
C LEU A 417 -8.48 4.73 29.72
N ILE A 418 -8.77 3.94 28.69
CA ILE A 418 -7.92 3.83 27.49
C ILE A 418 -7.90 5.18 26.75
N HIS A 419 -9.05 5.80 26.50
CA HIS A 419 -9.12 7.11 25.86
C HIS A 419 -8.38 8.21 26.64
N GLN A 420 -8.50 8.24 27.97
CA GLN A 420 -7.74 9.20 28.81
C GLN A 420 -6.22 9.00 28.71
N ARG A 421 -5.74 7.74 28.78
CA ARG A 421 -4.31 7.40 28.61
C ARG A 421 -3.76 7.78 27.23
N ILE A 422 -4.61 7.77 26.19
CA ILE A 422 -4.25 8.21 24.84
C ILE A 422 -4.16 9.75 24.78
N GLU A 423 -5.15 10.48 25.29
CA GLU A 423 -5.08 11.96 25.34
C GLU A 423 -3.86 12.47 26.12
N ASP A 424 -3.42 11.77 27.17
CA ASP A 424 -2.19 12.13 27.90
C ASP A 424 -0.92 11.98 27.03
N LYS A 425 -0.84 10.95 26.18
CA LYS A 425 0.27 10.80 25.22
C LYS A 425 0.26 11.93 24.19
N GLU A 426 -0.92 12.27 23.66
CA GLU A 426 -1.10 13.38 22.72
C GLU A 426 -0.69 14.72 23.33
N ARG A 427 -1.05 14.96 24.60
CA ARG A 427 -0.59 16.13 25.38
C ARG A 427 0.94 16.17 25.52
N ILE A 428 1.60 15.02 25.71
CA ILE A 428 3.07 14.94 25.78
C ILE A 428 3.69 15.24 24.41
N TRP A 429 3.20 14.68 23.31
CA TRP A 429 3.72 14.94 21.96
C TRP A 429 3.55 16.42 21.56
N VAL A 430 2.42 17.04 21.91
CA VAL A 430 2.20 18.50 21.76
C VAL A 430 3.17 19.32 22.61
N SER A 431 3.53 18.87 23.82
CA SER A 431 4.57 19.51 24.64
C SER A 431 5.97 19.38 24.00
N ASN A 432 6.29 18.21 23.47
CA ASN A 432 7.58 17.92 22.84
C ASN A 432 7.78 18.73 21.54
N PHE A 433 6.73 18.96 20.76
CA PHE A 433 6.75 19.91 19.63
C PHE A 433 7.28 21.28 20.03
N TRP A 434 6.84 21.83 21.18
CA TRP A 434 7.32 23.13 21.65
C TRP A 434 8.79 23.11 22.11
N MET A 435 9.31 21.96 22.57
CA MET A 435 10.74 21.79 22.84
C MET A 435 11.57 21.85 21.56
N SER A 436 11.19 21.10 20.51
CA SER A 436 11.87 21.17 19.20
C SER A 436 11.73 22.55 18.55
N TRP A 437 10.57 23.21 18.71
CA TRP A 437 10.37 24.59 18.29
C TRP A 437 11.33 25.57 18.97
N ASP A 438 11.53 25.46 20.30
CA ASP A 438 12.45 26.34 21.04
C ASP A 438 13.93 26.03 20.75
N ALA A 439 14.27 24.79 20.40
CA ALA A 439 15.61 24.40 19.98
C ALA A 439 16.02 25.08 18.65
N LEU A 440 15.06 25.31 17.74
CA LEU A 440 15.24 26.09 16.52
C LEU A 440 15.36 27.62 16.72
N SER A 441 15.46 28.13 17.97
CA SER A 441 15.58 29.57 18.22
C SER A 441 17.04 30.05 18.31
N THR A 442 17.38 31.11 17.58
CA THR A 442 18.68 31.78 17.65
C THR A 442 18.90 32.53 18.99
N GLN A 443 17.85 32.79 19.77
CA GLN A 443 17.98 33.51 21.06
C GLN A 443 18.32 32.57 22.23
N ASN A 444 19.62 32.40 22.47
CA ASN A 444 20.16 31.69 23.63
C ASN A 444 19.97 32.50 24.94
N LYS A 445 18.73 32.60 25.44
CA LYS A 445 18.42 33.05 26.80
C LYS A 445 18.03 31.85 27.66
N SER A 446 18.96 31.33 28.46
CA SER A 446 18.59 30.47 29.58
C SER A 446 17.73 31.26 30.56
N THR A 447 16.55 30.74 30.84
CA THR A 447 15.64 31.32 31.84
C THR A 447 15.50 30.32 32.99
N ALA A 448 14.96 30.76 34.12
CA ALA A 448 14.65 29.87 35.25
C ALA A 448 13.62 28.77 34.91
N LYS A 449 13.05 28.76 33.69
CA LYS A 449 12.17 27.71 33.15
C LYS A 449 12.85 26.75 32.16
N GLY A 450 14.14 26.90 31.83
CA GLY A 450 14.89 25.91 31.05
C GLY A 450 15.86 26.46 30.00
N SER A 451 16.56 25.53 29.36
CA SER A 451 17.44 25.74 28.19
C SER A 451 16.62 26.08 26.93
N LYS A 452 17.19 26.89 26.03
CA LYS A 452 16.61 27.26 24.73
C LYS A 452 17.71 27.35 23.67
N GLY A 453 17.34 27.22 22.39
CA GLY A 453 18.28 27.34 21.28
C GLY A 453 19.36 26.25 21.28
N PHE A 454 20.61 26.65 21.06
CA PHE A 454 21.73 25.72 20.85
C PHE A 454 21.94 24.75 22.04
N ASP A 455 21.71 25.22 23.26
CA ASP A 455 21.93 24.42 24.47
C ASP A 455 20.83 23.33 24.65
N LEU A 456 19.68 23.49 23.99
CA LEU A 456 18.63 22.46 23.91
C LEU A 456 18.86 21.49 22.74
N LEU A 457 19.43 21.95 21.61
CA LEU A 457 19.91 21.07 20.53
C LEU A 457 21.01 20.11 21.02
N LEU A 458 21.92 20.57 21.88
CA LEU A 458 22.91 19.70 22.52
C LEU A 458 22.27 18.62 23.41
N GLU A 459 21.16 18.93 24.09
CA GLU A 459 20.42 17.94 24.87
C GLU A 459 19.74 16.91 23.94
N GLY A 460 19.11 17.38 22.86
CA GLY A 460 18.53 16.53 21.80
C GLY A 460 19.54 15.56 21.19
N LEU A 461 20.77 16.03 20.91
CA LEU A 461 21.87 15.18 20.44
C LEU A 461 22.25 14.06 21.42
N ASP A 462 22.19 14.30 22.74
CA ASP A 462 22.48 13.28 23.73
C ASP A 462 21.30 12.30 23.96
N HIS A 463 20.05 12.72 23.68
CA HIS A 463 18.90 11.81 23.59
C HIS A 463 18.94 10.96 22.32
N ALA A 464 19.28 11.53 21.16
CA ALA A 464 19.42 10.82 19.89
C ALA A 464 20.39 9.63 20.00
N LYS A 465 21.54 9.83 20.69
CA LYS A 465 22.51 8.76 20.97
C LYS A 465 21.92 7.62 21.80
N ARG A 466 21.01 7.91 22.74
CA ARG A 466 20.33 6.90 23.57
C ARG A 466 19.28 6.15 22.77
N ILE A 467 18.43 6.87 22.02
CA ILE A 467 17.38 6.28 21.19
C ILE A 467 17.99 5.36 20.12
N GLN A 468 19.06 5.78 19.44
CA GLN A 468 19.75 4.92 18.46
C GLN A 468 20.43 3.69 19.09
N GLN A 469 20.91 3.79 20.34
CA GLN A 469 21.40 2.62 21.09
C GLN A 469 20.26 1.64 21.45
N LEU A 470 19.06 2.14 21.77
CA LEU A 470 17.88 1.30 22.03
C LEU A 470 17.38 0.61 20.76
N ILE A 471 17.24 1.36 19.65
CA ILE A 471 16.88 0.83 18.33
C ILE A 471 17.85 -0.29 17.92
N PHE A 472 19.16 -0.07 18.05
CA PHE A 472 20.17 -1.07 17.71
C PHE A 472 20.09 -2.34 18.58
N ARG A 473 19.82 -2.21 19.88
CA ARG A 473 19.63 -3.36 20.79
C ARG A 473 18.35 -4.15 20.49
N ALA A 474 17.23 -3.44 20.26
CA ALA A 474 15.97 -4.06 19.90
C ALA A 474 16.06 -4.78 18.55
N GLY A 475 16.64 -4.12 17.54
CA GLY A 475 16.88 -4.66 16.22
C GLY A 475 17.80 -5.89 16.23
N MET A 476 18.87 -5.88 17.03
CA MET A 476 19.73 -7.06 17.26
C MET A 476 18.92 -8.22 17.84
N SER A 477 18.15 -8.00 18.92
CA SER A 477 17.30 -9.03 19.54
C SER A 477 16.29 -9.62 18.55
N LEU A 478 15.65 -8.77 17.74
CA LEU A 478 14.68 -9.18 16.71
C LEU A 478 15.30 -10.06 15.62
N LEU A 479 16.49 -9.71 15.13
CA LEU A 479 17.19 -10.45 14.08
C LEU A 479 17.79 -11.76 14.62
N GLU A 480 18.42 -11.75 15.80
CA GLU A 480 19.00 -12.94 16.43
C GLU A 480 17.93 -13.97 16.81
N ARG A 481 16.80 -13.53 17.38
CA ARG A 481 15.65 -14.39 17.70
C ARG A 481 14.79 -14.76 16.49
N ARG A 482 15.09 -14.23 15.30
CA ARG A 482 14.34 -14.42 14.03
C ARG A 482 12.84 -14.12 14.16
N LEU A 483 12.49 -13.04 14.85
CA LEU A 483 11.10 -12.67 15.13
C LEU A 483 10.36 -12.05 13.92
N VAL A 484 11.09 -11.67 12.87
CA VAL A 484 10.49 -11.19 11.62
C VAL A 484 10.02 -12.37 10.77
N LYS A 485 8.69 -12.52 10.64
CA LYS A 485 8.03 -13.56 9.84
C LYS A 485 7.97 -13.12 8.37
N ASN A 486 8.51 -13.92 7.45
CA ASN A 486 8.43 -13.64 6.01
C ASN A 486 7.15 -14.29 5.43
N LEU A 487 6.09 -13.51 5.21
CA LEU A 487 4.83 -13.98 4.62
C LEU A 487 4.88 -13.86 3.08
N ARG A 488 3.85 -14.29 2.36
CA ARG A 488 3.87 -14.27 0.87
C ARG A 488 4.02 -12.84 0.33
N LEU A 489 3.18 -11.91 0.81
CA LEU A 489 3.07 -10.53 0.31
C LEU A 489 4.01 -9.55 1.02
N TYR A 490 4.06 -9.60 2.36
CA TYR A 490 4.84 -8.70 3.20
C TYR A 490 5.64 -9.47 4.26
N ARG A 491 6.58 -8.81 4.93
CA ARG A 491 7.23 -9.32 6.15
C ARG A 491 6.50 -8.73 7.36
N LEU A 492 6.29 -9.52 8.42
CA LEU A 492 5.60 -9.11 9.64
C LEU A 492 6.54 -9.21 10.85
N CYS A 493 6.68 -8.12 11.59
CA CYS A 493 7.37 -8.05 12.87
C CYS A 493 6.38 -7.62 13.95
N VAL A 494 6.34 -8.32 15.09
CA VAL A 494 5.47 -7.96 16.22
C VAL A 494 6.31 -7.94 17.50
N LEU A 495 6.33 -6.79 18.18
CA LEU A 495 7.04 -6.56 19.42
C LEU A 495 6.07 -6.79 20.59
N ASN A 496 6.25 -7.92 21.27
CA ASN A 496 5.48 -8.30 22.45
C ASN A 496 6.32 -8.16 23.73
N ASP A 497 5.65 -8.09 24.87
CA ASP A 497 6.30 -8.10 26.18
C ASP A 497 7.21 -9.33 26.38
N GLY A 498 8.31 -9.16 27.11
CA GLY A 498 9.37 -10.15 27.30
C GLY A 498 10.30 -10.41 26.10
N ALA A 499 9.98 -9.91 24.90
CA ALA A 499 10.83 -10.11 23.71
C ALA A 499 12.01 -9.12 23.63
N ILE A 500 11.82 -7.89 24.09
CA ILE A 500 12.68 -6.72 23.84
C ILE A 500 12.75 -5.87 25.13
N PRO A 501 13.93 -5.38 25.55
CA PRO A 501 14.04 -4.42 26.65
C PRO A 501 13.48 -3.05 26.26
N ASP A 502 12.94 -2.31 27.24
CA ASP A 502 12.46 -0.94 27.08
C ASP A 502 11.33 -0.77 26.03
N LEU A 503 10.42 -1.77 25.95
CA LEU A 503 9.32 -1.85 24.96
C LEU A 503 8.47 -0.57 24.87
N SER A 504 8.21 0.11 26.00
CA SER A 504 7.39 1.33 26.06
C SER A 504 7.93 2.48 25.19
N VAL A 505 9.23 2.49 24.87
CA VAL A 505 9.85 3.47 23.98
C VAL A 505 9.37 3.31 22.53
N PHE A 506 8.92 2.12 22.13
CA PHE A 506 8.39 1.84 20.79
C PHE A 506 6.90 2.17 20.63
N SER A 507 6.29 2.79 21.63
CA SER A 507 4.92 3.35 21.56
C SER A 507 4.86 4.71 20.85
N ASN A 508 6.00 5.32 20.52
CA ASN A 508 6.08 6.52 19.70
C ASN A 508 6.24 6.14 18.21
N PRO A 509 5.37 6.63 17.29
CA PRO A 509 5.44 6.31 15.87
C PRO A 509 6.79 6.58 15.20
N LEU A 510 7.49 7.64 15.61
CA LEU A 510 8.78 8.01 15.02
C LEU A 510 9.88 6.98 15.36
N ILE A 511 9.93 6.51 16.61
CA ILE A 511 10.91 5.50 17.04
C ILE A 511 10.59 4.14 16.42
N LEU A 512 9.31 3.77 16.33
CA LEU A 512 8.88 2.53 15.68
C LEU A 512 9.17 2.54 14.17
N SER A 513 8.99 3.68 13.50
CA SER A 513 9.32 3.88 12.08
C SER A 513 10.84 3.86 11.82
N LYS A 514 11.65 4.45 12.72
CA LYS A 514 13.12 4.32 12.70
C LYS A 514 13.56 2.86 12.84
N LEU A 515 13.00 2.11 13.80
CA LEU A 515 13.31 0.68 13.98
C LEU A 515 12.89 -0.15 12.77
N GLY A 516 11.70 0.10 12.21
CA GLY A 516 11.22 -0.58 11.02
C GLY A 516 12.06 -0.29 9.78
N THR A 517 12.47 0.96 9.57
CA THR A 517 13.43 1.35 8.52
C THR A 517 14.77 0.64 8.70
N TRP A 518 15.32 0.63 9.92
CA TRP A 518 16.57 -0.07 10.22
C TRP A 518 16.44 -1.58 9.92
N LEU A 519 15.38 -2.24 10.37
CA LEU A 519 15.13 -3.66 10.09
C LEU A 519 15.03 -3.92 8.58
N LEU A 520 14.29 -3.08 7.85
CA LEU A 520 14.10 -3.21 6.41
C LEU A 520 15.43 -3.05 5.64
N GLU A 521 16.26 -2.06 5.95
CA GLU A 521 17.57 -1.88 5.30
C GLU A 521 18.47 -3.09 5.53
N ASN A 522 18.54 -3.61 6.76
CA ASN A 522 19.35 -4.79 7.07
C ASN A 522 18.83 -6.06 6.36
N ILE A 523 17.52 -6.27 6.33
CA ILE A 523 16.92 -7.45 5.67
C ILE A 523 17.11 -7.38 4.16
N THR A 524 16.94 -6.21 3.53
CA THR A 524 17.14 -6.03 2.10
C THR A 524 18.60 -6.29 1.71
N GLU A 525 19.59 -5.71 2.39
CA GLU A 525 21.01 -5.95 2.08
C GLU A 525 21.40 -7.44 2.27
N LEU A 526 20.85 -8.12 3.28
CA LEU A 526 21.01 -9.57 3.43
C LEU A 526 20.41 -10.37 2.27
N GLU A 527 19.21 -10.01 1.80
CA GLU A 527 18.56 -10.71 0.68
C GLU A 527 19.33 -10.48 -0.63
N PHE A 528 19.79 -9.26 -0.91
CA PHE A 528 20.65 -8.94 -2.05
C PHE A 528 22.01 -9.66 -1.98
N ALA A 529 22.64 -9.74 -0.81
CA ALA A 529 23.89 -10.50 -0.61
C ALA A 529 23.74 -12.01 -0.83
N ASN A 530 22.50 -12.53 -0.79
CA ASN A 530 22.14 -13.92 -1.13
C ASN A 530 21.57 -14.05 -2.56
N ASN A 531 21.77 -13.06 -3.44
CA ASN A 531 21.25 -12.98 -4.81
C ASN A 531 19.71 -13.02 -4.93
N SER A 532 18.96 -12.72 -3.87
CA SER A 532 17.52 -12.52 -3.97
C SER A 532 17.22 -11.10 -4.45
N THR A 533 16.30 -10.97 -5.42
CA THR A 533 15.82 -9.68 -5.93
C THR A 533 14.40 -9.35 -5.44
N THR A 534 13.88 -10.04 -4.42
CA THR A 534 12.46 -9.95 -4.00
C THR A 534 12.21 -8.88 -2.95
N LEU A 535 12.06 -7.63 -3.38
CA LEU A 535 11.67 -6.53 -2.50
C LEU A 535 10.21 -6.66 -2.02
N LYS A 536 10.02 -7.13 -0.77
CA LYS A 536 8.74 -7.11 -0.06
C LYS A 536 8.64 -5.94 0.93
N PRO A 537 7.44 -5.35 1.14
CA PRO A 537 7.17 -4.44 2.26
C PRO A 537 7.31 -5.11 3.64
N LEU A 538 7.30 -4.29 4.71
CA LEU A 538 7.42 -4.71 6.12
C LEU A 538 6.33 -4.04 6.97
N VAL A 539 5.52 -4.85 7.68
CA VAL A 539 4.64 -4.39 8.75
C VAL A 539 5.36 -4.57 10.08
N VAL A 540 5.36 -3.54 10.93
CA VAL A 540 5.89 -3.58 12.30
C VAL A 540 4.78 -3.17 13.27
N ALA A 541 4.47 -4.03 14.24
CA ALA A 541 3.48 -3.79 15.28
C ALA A 541 4.15 -3.79 16.66
N SER A 542 3.87 -2.82 17.52
CA SER A 542 4.40 -2.74 18.89
C SER A 542 3.29 -2.63 19.93
N LEU A 543 3.32 -3.50 20.94
CA LEU A 543 2.34 -3.52 22.02
C LEU A 543 2.58 -2.38 23.03
N ASP A 544 1.62 -1.49 23.17
CA ASP A 544 1.53 -0.55 24.28
C ASP A 544 0.73 -1.18 25.42
N VAL A 545 1.43 -1.64 26.45
CA VAL A 545 0.81 -2.30 27.62
C VAL A 545 -0.16 -1.37 28.40
N PRO A 546 0.10 -0.05 28.56
CA PRO A 546 -0.85 0.86 29.23
C PRO A 546 -2.18 1.11 28.50
N SER A 547 -2.23 1.15 27.18
CA SER A 547 -3.45 1.39 26.38
C SER A 547 -4.11 0.12 25.85
N ASP A 548 -3.45 -1.03 26.00
CA ASP A 548 -3.82 -2.34 25.42
C ASP A 548 -4.02 -2.36 23.90
N THR A 549 -3.29 -1.48 23.22
CA THR A 549 -3.27 -1.35 21.76
C THR A 549 -1.92 -1.76 21.19
N TYR A 550 -1.93 -2.31 19.98
CA TYR A 550 -0.77 -2.32 19.12
C TYR A 550 -0.76 -1.06 18.26
N LEU A 551 0.36 -0.34 18.29
CA LEU A 551 0.70 0.63 17.25
C LEU A 551 1.30 -0.13 16.06
N VAL A 552 0.71 -0.01 14.88
CA VAL A 552 1.09 -0.76 13.67
C VAL A 552 1.49 0.20 12.56
N ILE A 553 2.65 -0.03 11.95
CA ILE A 553 3.20 0.77 10.86
C ILE A 553 3.47 -0.13 9.65
N GLY A 554 2.94 0.26 8.50
CA GLY A 554 3.20 -0.38 7.20
C GLY A 554 4.29 0.34 6.41
N LEU A 555 5.45 -0.28 6.22
CA LEU A 555 6.59 0.30 5.50
C LEU A 555 6.76 -0.28 4.09
N ALA A 556 6.78 0.62 3.09
CA ALA A 556 7.14 0.30 1.70
C ALA A 556 8.60 -0.20 1.57
N PRO A 557 8.90 -1.09 0.60
CA PRO A 557 10.25 -1.60 0.41
C PRO A 557 11.22 -0.54 -0.12
N LYS A 558 12.39 -0.39 0.52
CA LYS A 558 13.49 0.48 0.06
C LYS A 558 14.50 -0.30 -0.77
N TYR A 559 15.03 0.30 -1.84
CA TYR A 559 16.16 -0.22 -2.61
C TYR A 559 17.49 -0.03 -1.85
N PRO A 560 18.51 -0.88 -2.09
CA PRO A 560 19.88 -0.65 -1.60
C PRO A 560 20.44 0.73 -2.01
N ARG A 561 20.85 1.56 -1.03
CA ARG A 561 21.56 2.81 -1.33
C ARG A 561 22.87 2.49 -2.06
N GLY A 562 23.18 3.29 -3.10
CA GLY A 562 24.36 3.12 -3.95
C GLY A 562 24.17 2.20 -5.16
N MET A 563 22.97 1.66 -5.40
CA MET A 563 22.67 0.93 -6.64
C MET A 563 22.66 1.89 -7.83
N SER A 564 23.35 1.54 -8.93
CA SER A 564 23.41 2.37 -10.14
C SER A 564 22.02 2.63 -10.72
N ASN A 565 21.73 3.87 -11.15
CA ASN A 565 20.48 4.20 -11.84
C ASN A 565 20.22 3.27 -13.04
N SER A 566 21.25 2.76 -13.71
CA SER A 566 21.09 1.80 -14.82
C SER A 566 20.68 0.40 -14.35
N ASP A 567 20.97 0.01 -13.12
CA ASP A 567 20.57 -1.29 -12.54
C ASP A 567 19.24 -1.17 -11.79
N THR A 568 18.96 -0.04 -11.15
CA THR A 568 17.62 0.33 -10.68
C THR A 568 16.62 0.40 -11.84
N ALA A 569 16.99 1.02 -12.97
CA ALA A 569 16.16 1.03 -14.18
C ALA A 569 15.93 -0.37 -14.77
N LYS A 570 16.95 -1.26 -14.80
CA LYS A 570 16.75 -2.67 -15.20
C LYS A 570 15.79 -3.41 -14.27
N MET A 571 15.81 -3.11 -12.96
CA MET A 571 14.87 -3.66 -12.00
C MET A 571 13.45 -3.11 -12.21
N LEU A 572 13.29 -1.81 -12.51
CA LEU A 572 12.00 -1.17 -12.79
C LEU A 572 11.38 -1.69 -14.09
N HIS A 573 12.11 -1.69 -15.21
CA HIS A 573 11.67 -2.26 -16.49
C HIS A 573 11.25 -3.73 -16.39
N LYS A 574 11.79 -4.50 -15.43
CA LYS A 574 11.43 -5.90 -15.19
C LYS A 574 10.16 -6.08 -14.33
N ASN A 575 9.57 -4.99 -13.83
CA ASN A 575 8.35 -4.97 -13.02
C ASN A 575 7.21 -4.12 -13.64
N GLY A 576 7.42 -3.46 -14.78
CA GLY A 576 6.39 -2.73 -15.52
C GLY A 576 6.34 -1.21 -15.25
N ASP A 577 6.56 -0.78 -14.01
CA ASP A 577 6.57 0.65 -13.65
C ASP A 577 7.74 1.39 -14.30
N SER A 578 7.44 2.45 -15.07
CA SER A 578 8.42 3.22 -15.84
C SER A 578 8.60 4.68 -15.37
N THR A 579 7.80 5.14 -14.42
CA THR A 579 7.65 6.57 -14.07
C THR A 579 8.09 6.95 -12.65
N VAL A 580 8.22 6.01 -11.71
CA VAL A 580 8.55 6.32 -10.30
C VAL A 580 9.70 5.43 -9.80
N THR A 581 10.77 6.05 -9.30
CA THR A 581 11.94 5.37 -8.72
C THR A 581 11.71 4.87 -7.29
N THR A 582 10.80 5.52 -6.55
CA THR A 582 10.27 5.07 -5.26
C THR A 582 9.02 4.23 -5.43
N ARG A 583 8.97 3.03 -4.83
CA ARG A 583 7.72 2.26 -4.73
C ARG A 583 6.78 2.92 -3.72
N LEU A 584 5.53 3.13 -4.14
CA LEU A 584 4.46 3.73 -3.34
C LEU A 584 4.06 2.83 -2.16
N ASN A 585 3.55 3.43 -1.07
CA ASN A 585 3.10 2.71 0.11
C ASN A 585 1.62 2.35 0.01
N THR A 586 1.32 1.11 -0.38
CA THR A 586 -0.07 0.63 -0.55
C THR A 586 -0.75 0.20 0.76
N PHE A 587 -0.04 0.24 1.90
CA PHE A 587 -0.63 -0.13 3.19
C PHE A 587 -1.72 0.83 3.69
N SER A 588 -1.66 2.10 3.31
CA SER A 588 -2.70 3.10 3.61
C SER A 588 -4.08 2.65 3.11
N VAL A 589 -4.16 2.37 1.81
CA VAL A 589 -5.36 1.83 1.14
C VAL A 589 -5.76 0.48 1.73
N ALA A 590 -4.79 -0.44 1.90
CA ALA A 590 -5.07 -1.78 2.43
C ALA A 590 -5.59 -1.75 3.89
N PHE A 591 -5.06 -0.89 4.75
CA PHE A 591 -5.53 -0.77 6.13
C PHE A 591 -6.91 -0.12 6.23
N GLN A 592 -7.23 0.85 5.36
CA GLN A 592 -8.59 1.40 5.24
C GLN A 592 -9.60 0.34 4.78
N GLN A 593 -9.26 -0.44 3.73
CA GLN A 593 -10.10 -1.53 3.22
C GLN A 593 -10.30 -2.66 4.24
N VAL A 594 -9.26 -3.05 4.99
CA VAL A 594 -9.40 -4.06 6.05
C VAL A 594 -10.14 -3.49 7.26
N ALA A 595 -10.00 -2.20 7.61
CA ALA A 595 -10.78 -1.60 8.69
C ALA A 595 -12.29 -1.63 8.39
N SER A 596 -12.71 -1.15 7.22
CA SER A 596 -14.13 -1.13 6.82
C SER A 596 -14.75 -2.52 6.70
N THR A 597 -14.01 -3.50 6.17
CA THR A 597 -14.50 -4.89 6.02
C THR A 597 -14.40 -5.74 7.29
N SER A 598 -13.58 -5.34 8.27
CA SER A 598 -13.40 -6.10 9.52
C SER A 598 -14.37 -5.72 10.63
N GLY A 599 -14.70 -4.44 10.78
CA GLY A 599 -15.37 -3.94 11.98
C GLY A 599 -14.57 -4.15 13.27
N ALA A 600 -13.24 -4.34 13.17
CA ALA A 600 -12.33 -4.34 14.31
C ALA A 600 -12.22 -2.92 14.90
N LYS A 601 -11.90 -2.77 16.20
CA LYS A 601 -11.67 -1.46 16.82
C LYS A 601 -10.28 -0.93 16.40
N VAL A 602 -10.23 -0.36 15.19
CA VAL A 602 -9.06 0.27 14.57
C VAL A 602 -9.22 1.78 14.57
N ARG A 603 -8.13 2.51 14.86
CA ARG A 603 -8.03 3.96 14.76
C ARG A 603 -7.03 4.32 13.65
N ILE A 604 -7.53 4.98 12.60
CA ILE A 604 -6.73 5.52 11.49
C ILE A 604 -6.74 7.05 11.60
N ASP A 605 -5.97 7.59 12.55
CA ASP A 605 -6.00 9.02 12.93
C ASP A 605 -4.66 9.75 12.68
N SER A 606 -3.59 8.99 12.45
CA SER A 606 -2.29 9.53 12.06
C SER A 606 -2.37 10.27 10.71
N PHE A 607 -1.64 11.37 10.58
CA PHE A 607 -1.48 12.07 9.30
C PHE A 607 -0.84 11.17 8.23
N ASP A 608 0.09 10.30 8.63
CA ASP A 608 0.55 9.17 7.82
C ASP A 608 -0.45 8.02 7.96
N SER A 609 -1.23 7.78 6.91
CA SER A 609 -2.26 6.74 6.83
C SER A 609 -1.73 5.30 6.81
N SER A 610 -0.40 5.10 6.74
CA SER A 610 0.23 3.79 6.95
C SER A 610 0.47 3.45 8.43
N VAL A 611 0.07 4.34 9.35
CA VAL A 611 0.13 4.14 10.81
C VAL A 611 -1.29 4.01 11.37
N ILE A 612 -1.56 2.91 12.07
CA ILE A 612 -2.86 2.62 12.73
C ILE A 612 -2.66 2.15 14.17
N GLU A 613 -3.65 2.43 15.03
CA GLU A 613 -3.75 1.79 16.36
C GLU A 613 -4.87 0.74 16.34
N ILE A 614 -4.63 -0.43 16.92
CA ILE A 614 -5.60 -1.54 16.98
C ILE A 614 -5.55 -2.25 18.33
N ARG A 615 -6.67 -2.77 18.84
CA ARG A 615 -6.69 -3.51 20.12
C ARG A 615 -5.91 -4.81 20.07
N ARG A 616 -5.42 -5.25 21.24
CA ARG A 616 -4.66 -6.50 21.41
C ARG A 616 -5.35 -7.70 20.75
N ASP A 617 -6.63 -7.89 21.04
CA ASP A 617 -7.41 -9.05 20.58
C ASP A 617 -7.80 -8.95 19.10
N ASP A 618 -7.99 -7.74 18.58
CA ASP A 618 -8.36 -7.48 17.19
C ASP A 618 -7.17 -7.65 16.22
N LEU A 619 -5.92 -7.58 16.68
CA LEU A 619 -4.73 -7.67 15.81
C LEU A 619 -4.68 -8.98 15.00
N SER A 620 -4.91 -10.14 15.62
CA SER A 620 -4.86 -11.41 14.89
C SER A 620 -6.02 -11.51 13.88
N PRO A 621 -7.30 -11.28 14.25
CA PRO A 621 -8.41 -11.20 13.30
C PRO A 621 -8.22 -10.19 12.16
N PHE A 622 -7.56 -9.04 12.40
CA PHE A 622 -7.27 -8.03 11.38
C PHE A 622 -6.19 -8.50 10.40
N LEU A 623 -5.05 -8.98 10.91
CA LEU A 623 -3.96 -9.54 10.09
C LEU A 623 -4.39 -10.82 9.35
N GLU A 624 -5.29 -11.61 9.94
CA GLU A 624 -5.91 -12.77 9.31
C GLU A 624 -6.94 -12.38 8.26
N ARG A 625 -7.70 -11.28 8.45
CA ARG A 625 -8.75 -10.81 7.53
C ARG A 625 -8.30 -10.50 6.11
N LEU A 626 -6.99 -10.44 5.91
CA LEU A 626 -6.24 -10.32 4.68
C LEU A 626 -5.94 -11.69 3.96
N THR A 627 -6.80 -12.74 4.00
CA THR A 627 -6.48 -14.10 3.41
C THR A 627 -7.59 -15.15 2.91
N LEU A 628 -8.59 -14.98 2.01
CA LEU A 628 -9.18 -15.93 0.94
C LEU A 628 -10.37 -17.04 0.95
N THR A 629 -11.68 -16.83 0.62
CA THR A 629 -12.72 -17.96 0.66
C THR A 629 -12.78 -18.87 -0.58
N GLY A 630 -12.94 -20.19 -0.40
CA GLY A 630 -12.98 -21.16 -1.50
C GLY A 630 -14.24 -21.12 -2.36
N ILE A 631 -14.08 -21.10 -3.69
CA ILE A 631 -15.19 -21.03 -4.67
C ILE A 631 -16.27 -22.12 -4.44
N ILE A 632 -15.89 -23.36 -4.12
CA ILE A 632 -16.84 -24.45 -3.85
C ILE A 632 -17.74 -24.13 -2.62
N GLY A 633 -17.18 -23.49 -1.59
CA GLY A 633 -17.96 -23.02 -0.44
C GLY A 633 -18.91 -21.89 -0.80
N LEU A 634 -18.50 -20.98 -1.68
CA LEU A 634 -19.37 -19.89 -2.18
C LEU A 634 -20.51 -20.43 -3.06
N TYR A 635 -20.23 -21.35 -3.99
CA TYR A 635 -21.27 -22.04 -4.77
C TYR A 635 -22.23 -22.85 -3.89
N THR A 636 -21.71 -23.54 -2.86
CA THR A 636 -22.55 -24.27 -1.88
C THR A 636 -23.44 -23.31 -1.08
N THR A 637 -22.94 -22.13 -0.73
CA THR A 637 -23.72 -21.07 -0.07
C THR A 637 -24.81 -20.51 -1.00
N PHE A 638 -24.49 -20.30 -2.28
CA PHE A 638 -25.43 -19.82 -3.29
C PHE A 638 -26.56 -20.81 -3.55
N GLU A 639 -26.25 -22.09 -3.78
CA GLU A 639 -27.25 -23.15 -3.96
C GLU A 639 -28.16 -23.33 -2.74
N LEU A 640 -27.68 -23.15 -1.50
CA LEU A 640 -28.54 -23.18 -0.30
C LEU A 640 -29.62 -22.10 -0.36
N ILE A 641 -29.27 -20.87 -0.77
CA ILE A 641 -30.21 -19.74 -0.86
C ILE A 641 -31.20 -19.94 -2.00
N GLU A 642 -30.73 -20.37 -3.18
CA GLU A 642 -31.60 -20.69 -4.34
C GLU A 642 -32.60 -21.83 -4.02
N ASN A 643 -32.24 -22.76 -3.11
CA ASN A 643 -33.13 -23.81 -2.60
C ASN A 643 -33.95 -23.37 -1.36
N GLY A 644 -34.00 -22.08 -1.03
CA GLY A 644 -34.91 -21.49 -0.05
C GLY A 644 -34.45 -21.49 1.41
N VAL A 645 -33.16 -21.72 1.68
CA VAL A 645 -32.60 -21.58 3.03
C VAL A 645 -32.40 -20.09 3.36
N ASP A 646 -32.90 -19.64 4.51
CA ASP A 646 -32.70 -18.26 5.00
C ASP A 646 -31.18 -17.93 5.06
N PRO A 647 -30.67 -16.94 4.31
CA PRO A 647 -29.27 -16.55 4.31
C PRO A 647 -28.71 -16.32 5.73
N LYS A 648 -29.52 -15.78 6.65
CA LYS A 648 -29.10 -15.48 8.02
C LYS A 648 -28.81 -16.73 8.85
N SER A 649 -29.37 -17.87 8.46
CA SER A 649 -29.08 -19.18 9.07
C SER A 649 -27.79 -19.82 8.53
N ILE A 650 -27.26 -19.33 7.42
CA ILE A 650 -26.05 -19.87 6.79
C ILE A 650 -24.81 -19.18 7.37
N THR A 651 -23.88 -19.99 7.89
CA THR A 651 -22.61 -19.51 8.45
C THR A 651 -21.43 -20.12 7.69
N VAL A 652 -20.75 -19.31 6.88
CA VAL A 652 -19.52 -19.71 6.20
C VAL A 652 -18.35 -19.62 7.19
N VAL A 653 -17.68 -20.74 7.46
CA VAL A 653 -16.47 -20.80 8.30
C VAL A 653 -15.28 -21.24 7.48
N ALA A 654 -14.21 -20.45 7.49
CA ALA A 654 -12.98 -20.78 6.79
C ALA A 654 -11.77 -20.12 7.47
N GLU A 655 -10.57 -20.68 7.27
CA GLU A 655 -9.30 -19.99 7.55
C GLU A 655 -9.16 -18.69 6.73
N HIS A 656 -9.97 -18.57 5.67
CA HIS A 656 -9.67 -17.77 4.50
C HIS A 656 -10.95 -17.06 3.91
N PHE A 657 -10.96 -15.73 3.60
CA PHE A 657 -12.05 -14.90 2.95
C PHE A 657 -11.58 -13.90 1.85
N PRO A 658 -12.23 -13.76 0.66
CA PRO A 658 -11.62 -13.46 -0.66
C PRO A 658 -11.02 -12.05 -0.81
N GLY A 659 -9.97 -11.93 -1.63
CA GLY A 659 -9.26 -10.67 -1.95
C GLY A 659 -7.74 -10.83 -2.11
N ASP A 660 -7.16 -11.88 -1.51
CA ASP A 660 -5.75 -11.96 -1.13
C ASP A 660 -5.02 -13.20 -1.71
N LEU A 661 -3.87 -13.63 -1.15
CA LEU A 661 -2.94 -14.54 -1.83
C LEU A 661 -2.21 -15.57 -0.91
N SER A 662 -2.58 -16.87 -0.99
CA SER A 662 -2.05 -18.00 -0.18
C SER A 662 -1.86 -19.27 -1.03
N ILE A 663 -0.88 -20.15 -0.76
CA ILE A 663 -0.66 -21.35 -1.59
C ILE A 663 -1.66 -22.49 -1.33
N ASN A 664 -2.09 -22.65 -0.08
CA ASN A 664 -3.08 -23.68 0.31
C ASN A 664 -4.48 -23.38 -0.23
N TYR A 665 -4.59 -22.35 -1.07
CA TYR A 665 -5.81 -21.78 -1.58
C TYR A 665 -5.66 -21.51 -3.08
N THR A 666 -6.33 -22.30 -3.90
CA THR A 666 -6.08 -22.32 -5.36
C THR A 666 -6.82 -21.24 -6.14
N SER A 667 -8.00 -20.81 -5.67
CA SER A 667 -9.03 -20.15 -6.49
C SER A 667 -8.55 -19.01 -7.42
N PRO A 668 -7.94 -17.90 -6.96
CA PRO A 668 -7.59 -16.74 -7.79
C PRO A 668 -6.44 -17.02 -8.77
N TYR A 669 -5.66 -18.08 -8.52
CA TYR A 669 -4.60 -18.55 -9.42
C TYR A 669 -5.13 -19.45 -10.54
N ALA A 670 -6.43 -19.78 -10.54
CA ALA A 670 -6.99 -20.61 -11.59
C ALA A 670 -6.93 -19.90 -12.94
N GLY A 671 -6.32 -20.57 -13.92
CA GLY A 671 -6.76 -20.46 -15.31
C GLY A 671 -8.08 -21.24 -15.40
N ALA A 672 -9.18 -20.55 -15.14
CA ALA A 672 -10.51 -21.15 -15.10
C ALA A 672 -11.28 -20.80 -16.38
N TYR A 673 -11.65 -21.85 -17.11
CA TYR A 673 -12.55 -21.83 -18.26
C TYR A 673 -13.22 -23.20 -18.36
N PHE A 674 -14.32 -23.29 -19.10
CA PHE A 674 -15.02 -24.54 -19.33
C PHE A 674 -14.33 -25.38 -20.41
N SER A 675 -13.71 -26.47 -20.00
CA SER A 675 -13.07 -27.50 -20.84
C SER A 675 -14.11 -28.48 -21.40
N ALA A 676 -13.88 -29.05 -22.59
CA ALA A 676 -14.60 -30.21 -23.09
C ALA A 676 -13.92 -31.53 -22.66
N CYS A 677 -12.64 -31.47 -22.35
CA CYS A 677 -11.87 -32.56 -21.75
C CYS A 677 -12.06 -32.54 -20.23
N ILE A 678 -13.10 -33.25 -19.76
CA ILE A 678 -13.57 -33.30 -18.37
C ILE A 678 -13.33 -34.73 -17.84
N GLU A 679 -12.89 -34.90 -16.59
CA GLU A 679 -12.84 -36.23 -15.97
C GLU A 679 -14.26 -36.85 -15.94
N GLU A 680 -14.44 -38.08 -16.44
CA GLU A 680 -15.78 -38.69 -16.64
C GLU A 680 -16.65 -38.69 -15.36
N SER A 681 -16.03 -38.89 -14.20
CA SER A 681 -16.68 -38.83 -12.88
C SER A 681 -17.32 -37.48 -12.57
N ASN A 682 -16.85 -36.41 -13.22
CA ASN A 682 -17.24 -35.03 -12.97
C ASN A 682 -18.18 -34.48 -14.07
N LEU A 683 -18.30 -35.16 -15.22
CA LEU A 683 -19.09 -34.74 -16.39
C LEU A 683 -20.52 -34.31 -16.04
N LYS A 684 -21.20 -35.06 -15.15
CA LYS A 684 -22.55 -34.76 -14.64
C LYS A 684 -22.62 -33.41 -13.90
N TYR A 685 -21.61 -33.09 -13.09
CA TYR A 685 -21.56 -31.82 -12.35
C TYR A 685 -21.17 -30.66 -13.28
N SER A 686 -20.33 -30.93 -14.28
CA SER A 686 -19.92 -29.96 -15.29
C SER A 686 -21.07 -29.57 -16.23
N SER A 687 -21.88 -30.52 -16.72
CA SER A 687 -23.03 -30.20 -17.57
C SER A 687 -24.05 -29.32 -16.82
N PHE A 688 -24.40 -29.69 -15.58
CA PHE A 688 -25.24 -28.86 -14.72
C PHE A 688 -24.63 -27.46 -14.50
N THR A 689 -23.32 -27.37 -14.26
CA THR A 689 -22.66 -26.07 -14.07
C THR A 689 -22.76 -25.21 -15.33
N TYR A 690 -22.52 -25.76 -16.52
CA TYR A 690 -22.61 -25.03 -17.79
C TYR A 690 -24.01 -24.44 -18.03
N GLU A 691 -25.05 -25.23 -17.78
CA GLU A 691 -26.46 -24.85 -17.93
C GLU A 691 -26.93 -23.80 -16.89
N ASN A 692 -26.32 -23.78 -15.69
CA ASN A 692 -26.81 -22.99 -14.57
C ASN A 692 -25.94 -21.77 -14.22
N LEU A 693 -24.74 -21.63 -14.80
CA LEU A 693 -23.96 -20.37 -14.78
C LEU A 693 -24.71 -19.12 -15.28
N PRO A 694 -25.66 -19.18 -16.24
CA PRO A 694 -26.56 -18.06 -16.54
C PRO A 694 -27.34 -17.52 -15.34
N ARG A 695 -27.69 -18.35 -14.35
CA ARG A 695 -28.38 -17.91 -13.13
C ARG A 695 -27.45 -17.10 -12.24
N LEU A 696 -26.21 -17.58 -12.07
CA LEU A 696 -25.17 -16.88 -11.33
C LEU A 696 -24.84 -15.53 -11.98
N LEU A 697 -24.71 -15.48 -13.31
CA LEU A 697 -24.51 -14.24 -14.06
C LEU A 697 -25.68 -13.26 -13.85
N LYS A 698 -26.93 -13.75 -13.85
CA LYS A 698 -28.12 -12.93 -13.59
C LYS A 698 -28.16 -12.41 -12.14
N ALA A 699 -27.70 -13.19 -11.16
CA ALA A 699 -27.68 -12.79 -9.75
C ALA A 699 -26.57 -11.77 -9.43
N LEU A 700 -25.40 -11.87 -10.09
CA LEU A 700 -24.24 -11.00 -9.86
C LEU A 700 -24.16 -9.79 -10.80
N GLY A 701 -24.88 -9.80 -11.92
CA GLY A 701 -24.86 -8.72 -12.92
C GLY A 701 -23.72 -8.82 -13.93
N THR A 702 -23.72 -7.87 -14.88
CA THR A 702 -22.64 -7.70 -15.88
C THR A 702 -21.35 -7.21 -15.24
N GLY A 703 -20.18 -7.61 -15.77
CA GLY A 703 -18.88 -7.25 -15.20
C GLY A 703 -18.48 -8.07 -13.98
N CYS A 704 -19.26 -9.09 -13.59
CA CYS A 704 -19.01 -9.86 -12.37
C CYS A 704 -17.78 -10.78 -12.42
N GLY A 705 -17.07 -10.87 -13.55
CA GLY A 705 -15.94 -11.77 -13.76
C GLY A 705 -16.31 -13.10 -14.40
N LEU A 706 -17.42 -13.15 -15.14
CA LEU A 706 -17.94 -14.37 -15.79
C LEU A 706 -18.50 -14.01 -17.17
N GLY A 707 -18.03 -14.70 -18.22
CA GLY A 707 -18.47 -14.45 -19.59
C GLY A 707 -18.28 -15.67 -20.50
N MET A 708 -18.70 -15.58 -21.76
CA MET A 708 -18.54 -16.64 -22.75
C MET A 708 -17.65 -16.20 -23.92
N VAL A 709 -16.80 -17.10 -24.41
CA VAL A 709 -15.95 -16.90 -25.59
C VAL A 709 -15.87 -18.16 -26.45
N PRO A 710 -15.52 -18.06 -27.75
CA PRO A 710 -15.10 -19.22 -28.53
C PRO A 710 -13.90 -19.92 -27.88
N SER A 711 -13.94 -21.24 -27.83
CA SER A 711 -12.87 -22.10 -27.33
C SER A 711 -12.57 -23.18 -28.37
N THR A 712 -11.29 -23.50 -28.55
CA THR A 712 -10.85 -24.64 -29.39
C THR A 712 -9.86 -25.51 -28.62
N GLU A 713 -10.22 -26.77 -28.40
CA GLU A 713 -9.39 -27.75 -27.69
C GLU A 713 -8.85 -28.80 -28.65
N HIS A 714 -7.53 -28.97 -28.65
CA HIS A 714 -6.82 -29.97 -29.45
C HIS A 714 -6.47 -31.17 -28.57
N VAL A 715 -6.81 -32.39 -29.01
CA VAL A 715 -6.63 -33.63 -28.22
C VAL A 715 -5.73 -34.64 -28.92
N ALA A 716 -4.86 -35.30 -28.14
CA ALA A 716 -3.94 -36.34 -28.62
C ALA A 716 -4.62 -37.66 -29.00
N GLU A 717 -5.83 -37.91 -28.50
CA GLU A 717 -6.58 -39.17 -28.64
C GLU A 717 -7.98 -38.88 -29.22
N ASP A 718 -8.56 -39.84 -29.94
CA ASP A 718 -9.96 -39.75 -30.39
C ASP A 718 -10.90 -39.91 -29.18
N LEU A 719 -11.84 -38.97 -28.98
CA LEU A 719 -12.87 -39.12 -27.94
C LEU A 719 -13.95 -40.11 -28.40
N ASP A 720 -14.44 -40.93 -27.46
CA ASP A 720 -15.53 -41.86 -27.74
C ASP A 720 -16.80 -41.15 -28.25
N LYS A 721 -17.48 -41.77 -29.22
CA LYS A 721 -18.68 -41.20 -29.83
C LYS A 721 -19.78 -40.91 -28.82
N GLU A 722 -19.96 -41.78 -27.83
CA GLU A 722 -20.93 -41.58 -26.74
C GLU A 722 -20.55 -40.38 -25.85
N TYR A 723 -19.25 -40.09 -25.69
CA TYR A 723 -18.76 -38.91 -24.97
C TYR A 723 -18.96 -37.63 -25.80
N ILE A 724 -18.70 -37.68 -27.11
CA ILE A 724 -18.98 -36.58 -28.05
C ILE A 724 -20.50 -36.27 -28.07
N GLU A 725 -21.36 -37.29 -28.13
CA GLU A 725 -22.81 -37.12 -28.07
C GLU A 725 -23.25 -36.46 -26.75
N LYS A 726 -22.70 -36.90 -25.60
CA LYS A 726 -22.95 -36.27 -24.29
C LYS A 726 -22.51 -34.79 -24.29
N LEU A 727 -21.32 -34.46 -24.76
CA LEU A 727 -20.84 -33.06 -24.84
C LEU A 727 -21.73 -32.18 -25.73
N SER A 728 -22.09 -32.69 -26.92
CA SER A 728 -22.93 -31.96 -27.89
C SER A 728 -24.35 -31.68 -27.40
N SER A 729 -24.80 -32.39 -26.35
CA SER A 729 -26.14 -32.20 -25.78
C SER A 729 -26.30 -30.92 -24.95
N PHE A 730 -25.19 -30.34 -24.45
CA PHE A 730 -25.24 -29.14 -23.60
C PHE A 730 -24.28 -28.00 -24.00
N LEU A 731 -23.19 -28.29 -24.74
CA LEU A 731 -22.25 -27.25 -25.19
C LEU A 731 -22.82 -26.47 -26.39
N GLN A 732 -22.83 -25.13 -26.29
CA GLN A 732 -23.22 -24.24 -27.40
C GLN A 732 -22.13 -24.21 -28.49
N ASP A 733 -22.56 -24.06 -29.75
CA ASP A 733 -21.71 -23.93 -30.93
C ASP A 733 -20.70 -25.08 -31.11
N PHE A 734 -21.10 -26.30 -30.71
CA PHE A 734 -20.23 -27.48 -30.66
C PHE A 734 -19.95 -28.10 -32.04
N GLU A 735 -18.69 -28.05 -32.45
CA GLU A 735 -18.15 -28.60 -33.70
C GLU A 735 -16.95 -29.52 -33.41
N VAL A 736 -16.83 -30.61 -34.18
CA VAL A 736 -15.68 -31.53 -34.10
C VAL A 736 -15.01 -31.63 -35.47
N ALA A 737 -13.70 -31.36 -35.50
CA ALA A 737 -12.88 -31.37 -36.70
C ALA A 737 -11.57 -32.15 -36.47
N LYS A 738 -10.85 -32.44 -37.56
CA LYS A 738 -9.49 -32.98 -37.46
C LYS A 738 -8.51 -31.86 -37.11
N SER A 739 -7.63 -32.11 -36.15
CA SER A 739 -6.61 -31.13 -35.76
C SER A 739 -5.49 -31.02 -36.80
N GLU A 740 -5.05 -29.79 -37.07
CA GLU A 740 -3.81 -29.49 -37.81
C GLU A 740 -2.61 -29.23 -36.88
N VAL A 741 -2.85 -29.09 -35.56
CA VAL A 741 -1.80 -28.86 -34.56
C VAL A 741 -0.96 -30.12 -34.33
N PRO A 742 0.39 -30.06 -34.44
CA PRO A 742 1.26 -31.21 -34.19
C PRO A 742 1.08 -31.79 -32.79
N GLY A 743 0.83 -33.10 -32.70
CA GLY A 743 0.58 -33.81 -31.44
C GLY A 743 -0.89 -33.98 -31.07
N ALA A 744 -1.83 -33.42 -31.85
CA ALA A 744 -3.26 -33.67 -31.71
C ALA A 744 -3.86 -34.32 -32.97
N ILE A 745 -4.82 -35.22 -32.77
CA ILE A 745 -5.56 -35.92 -33.83
C ILE A 745 -6.84 -35.16 -34.17
N MET A 746 -7.55 -34.70 -33.15
CA MET A 746 -8.88 -34.09 -33.24
C MET A 746 -8.90 -32.73 -32.54
N SER A 747 -9.78 -31.85 -32.97
CA SER A 747 -10.03 -30.53 -32.37
C SER A 747 -11.52 -30.32 -32.16
N VAL A 748 -11.90 -29.89 -30.96
CA VAL A 748 -13.28 -29.62 -30.56
C VAL A 748 -13.44 -28.11 -30.35
N ARG A 749 -14.37 -27.50 -31.10
CA ARG A 749 -14.68 -26.06 -31.02
C ARG A 749 -16.07 -25.90 -30.40
N TYR A 750 -16.22 -24.96 -29.49
CA TYR A 750 -17.48 -24.66 -28.80
C TYR A 750 -17.39 -23.31 -28.08
N LYS A 751 -18.50 -22.84 -27.54
CA LYS A 751 -18.56 -21.60 -26.75
C LYS A 751 -18.36 -21.93 -25.26
N ALA A 752 -17.21 -21.59 -24.71
CA ALA A 752 -16.85 -21.88 -23.32
C ALA A 752 -17.23 -20.72 -22.39
N TRP A 753 -17.63 -21.04 -21.15
CA TRP A 753 -17.56 -20.09 -20.04
C TRP A 753 -16.11 -19.81 -19.67
N VAL A 754 -15.76 -18.55 -19.44
CA VAL A 754 -14.46 -18.09 -18.92
C VAL A 754 -14.66 -17.33 -17.62
N PHE A 755 -13.73 -17.48 -16.69
CA PHE A 755 -13.87 -16.98 -15.32
C PHE A 755 -12.67 -16.09 -14.97
N ASN A 756 -12.92 -14.84 -14.62
CA ASN A 756 -11.95 -13.99 -13.95
C ASN A 756 -11.93 -14.40 -12.48
N ALA A 757 -11.20 -15.49 -12.22
CA ALA A 757 -11.20 -16.24 -10.96
C ALA A 757 -11.14 -15.41 -9.67
N PRO A 758 -10.33 -14.31 -9.54
CA PRO A 758 -10.35 -13.43 -8.37
C PRO A 758 -11.57 -12.49 -8.30
N LEU A 759 -12.02 -11.93 -9.43
CA LEU A 759 -13.14 -10.99 -9.48
C LEU A 759 -14.46 -11.69 -9.13
N LEU A 760 -14.68 -12.89 -9.69
CA LEU A 760 -15.90 -13.66 -9.46
C LEU A 760 -16.08 -14.10 -8.00
N ILE A 761 -15.01 -14.53 -7.31
CA ILE A 761 -15.10 -14.92 -5.89
C ILE A 761 -15.37 -13.72 -4.98
N GLN A 762 -14.89 -12.53 -5.34
CA GLN A 762 -15.12 -11.29 -4.60
C GLN A 762 -16.59 -10.85 -4.75
N ASN A 763 -17.06 -10.73 -6.00
CA ASN A 763 -18.44 -10.34 -6.31
C ASN A 763 -19.47 -11.32 -5.75
N LEU A 764 -19.23 -12.64 -5.89
CA LEU A 764 -20.10 -13.67 -5.31
C LEU A 764 -20.13 -13.58 -3.78
N PHE A 765 -18.99 -13.39 -3.11
CA PHE A 765 -18.97 -13.24 -1.66
C PHE A 765 -19.65 -11.96 -1.18
N HIS A 766 -19.49 -10.83 -1.89
CA HIS A 766 -20.19 -9.57 -1.59
C HIS A 766 -21.70 -9.70 -1.77
N HIS A 767 -22.16 -10.37 -2.83
CA HIS A 767 -23.59 -10.66 -3.06
C HIS A 767 -24.18 -11.52 -1.93
N LEU A 768 -23.53 -12.65 -1.60
CA LEU A 768 -23.96 -13.52 -0.49
C LEU A 768 -23.96 -12.79 0.87
N LYS A 769 -22.98 -11.90 1.09
CA LYS A 769 -22.93 -11.00 2.25
C LYS A 769 -24.14 -10.04 2.30
N GLY A 770 -24.47 -9.41 1.18
CA GLY A 770 -25.61 -8.49 1.05
C GLY A 770 -26.96 -9.17 1.33
N LEU A 771 -27.11 -10.44 0.95
CA LEU A 771 -28.29 -11.25 1.27
C LEU A 771 -28.38 -11.63 2.77
N GLY A 772 -27.32 -11.43 3.56
CA GLY A 772 -27.30 -11.64 5.01
C GLY A 772 -26.52 -12.86 5.50
N VAL A 773 -25.71 -13.51 4.65
CA VAL A 773 -24.91 -14.68 5.04
C VAL A 773 -23.86 -14.32 6.10
N GLN A 774 -23.83 -15.11 7.18
CA GLN A 774 -22.83 -14.97 8.23
C GLN A 774 -21.49 -15.55 7.79
N ALA A 775 -20.39 -14.90 8.17
CA ALA A 775 -19.04 -15.28 7.75
C ALA A 775 -18.05 -15.12 8.90
N HIS A 776 -17.38 -16.22 9.26
CA HIS A 776 -16.44 -16.28 10.38
C HIS A 776 -15.08 -16.82 9.93
N ARG A 777 -14.06 -15.98 10.11
CA ARG A 777 -12.67 -16.35 9.83
C ARG A 777 -12.09 -17.11 11.02
N ARG A 778 -11.80 -18.40 10.83
CA ARG A 778 -11.25 -19.30 11.84
C ARG A 778 -10.64 -20.54 11.19
N LYS A 779 -9.38 -20.84 11.52
CA LYS A 779 -8.74 -22.13 11.17
C LYS A 779 -9.28 -23.23 12.10
N LEU A 780 -9.90 -24.26 11.53
CA LEU A 780 -10.36 -25.43 12.28
C LEU A 780 -9.25 -26.48 12.40
N LYS A 781 -9.12 -27.12 13.57
CA LYS A 781 -8.21 -28.24 13.84
C LYS A 781 -8.90 -29.59 13.62
N SER A 782 -10.18 -29.67 13.97
CA SER A 782 -11.06 -30.80 13.69
C SER A 782 -12.37 -30.32 13.06
N ILE A 783 -13.02 -31.20 12.29
CA ILE A 783 -14.36 -30.93 11.76
C ILE A 783 -15.40 -30.77 12.89
N ASP A 784 -15.15 -31.34 14.07
CA ASP A 784 -15.98 -31.16 15.28
C ASP A 784 -16.15 -29.66 15.63
N GLU A 785 -15.11 -28.84 15.43
CA GLU A 785 -15.13 -27.42 15.76
C GLU A 785 -16.10 -26.61 14.87
N ALA A 786 -16.57 -27.19 13.74
CA ALA A 786 -17.57 -26.57 12.87
C ALA A 786 -18.98 -26.59 13.46
N PHE A 787 -19.27 -27.49 14.41
CA PHE A 787 -20.56 -27.56 15.09
C PHE A 787 -20.63 -26.48 16.20
N ILE A 788 -21.10 -25.29 15.81
CA ILE A 788 -21.47 -24.21 16.71
C ILE A 788 -22.86 -24.53 17.30
N ALA A 789 -23.24 -23.91 18.42
CA ALA A 789 -24.62 -23.99 18.93
C ALA A 789 -25.65 -23.76 17.81
N GLU A 790 -26.73 -24.55 17.82
CA GLU A 790 -27.81 -24.56 16.80
C GLU A 790 -27.44 -25.06 15.39
N THR A 791 -26.18 -25.49 15.14
CA THR A 791 -25.78 -26.09 13.85
C THR A 791 -26.47 -27.43 13.60
N LYS A 792 -27.20 -27.54 12.47
CA LYS A 792 -27.89 -28.78 12.06
C LYS A 792 -27.05 -29.68 11.15
N VAL A 793 -26.39 -29.08 10.15
CA VAL A 793 -25.58 -29.79 9.13
C VAL A 793 -24.33 -28.95 8.84
N VAL A 794 -23.18 -29.61 8.67
CA VAL A 794 -21.91 -28.97 8.28
C VAL A 794 -21.55 -29.37 6.86
N LEU A 795 -21.41 -28.41 5.94
CA LEU A 795 -20.99 -28.66 4.55
C LEU A 795 -19.47 -28.43 4.40
N ASN A 796 -18.72 -29.53 4.38
CA ASN A 796 -17.25 -29.53 4.37
C ASN A 796 -16.70 -29.28 2.95
N CYS A 797 -16.35 -28.02 2.68
CA CYS A 797 -15.77 -27.56 1.41
C CYS A 797 -14.24 -27.32 1.47
N THR A 798 -13.50 -28.03 2.35
CA THR A 798 -12.12 -27.64 2.75
C THR A 798 -11.00 -27.94 1.73
N GLY A 799 -11.29 -28.57 0.59
CA GLY A 799 -10.29 -28.84 -0.45
C GLY A 799 -9.10 -29.65 0.05
N ASN A 800 -7.86 -29.16 -0.15
CA ASN A 800 -6.63 -29.78 0.38
C ASN A 800 -6.65 -29.94 1.90
N GLY A 801 -7.44 -29.13 2.63
CA GLY A 801 -7.59 -29.25 4.09
C GLY A 801 -8.14 -30.61 4.52
N ALA A 802 -8.96 -31.27 3.70
CA ALA A 802 -9.55 -32.57 4.02
C ALA A 802 -8.52 -33.68 4.29
N ALA A 803 -7.32 -33.58 3.70
CA ALA A 803 -6.22 -34.53 3.93
C ALA A 803 -5.61 -34.43 5.35
N THR A 804 -5.74 -33.28 6.02
CA THR A 804 -5.08 -32.99 7.31
C THR A 804 -6.04 -32.62 8.44
N LEU A 805 -7.28 -32.26 8.13
CA LEU A 805 -8.33 -31.94 9.11
C LEU A 805 -8.67 -33.19 9.95
N GLN A 806 -8.67 -33.03 11.28
CA GLN A 806 -9.05 -34.12 12.17
C GLN A 806 -10.56 -34.42 12.04
N GLY A 807 -10.93 -35.69 12.23
CA GLY A 807 -12.27 -36.18 11.95
C GLY A 807 -12.63 -36.29 10.46
N VAL A 808 -11.71 -36.00 9.53
CA VAL A 808 -11.89 -36.24 8.08
C VAL A 808 -10.68 -37.01 7.52
N SER A 809 -9.50 -36.41 7.55
CA SER A 809 -8.20 -37.06 7.29
C SER A 809 -8.15 -37.94 6.04
N ASP A 810 -8.72 -37.43 4.94
CA ASP A 810 -8.90 -38.15 3.67
C ASP A 810 -7.60 -38.30 2.90
N LYS A 811 -6.96 -39.46 3.07
CA LYS A 811 -5.68 -39.84 2.46
C LYS A 811 -5.70 -39.92 0.93
N ASN A 812 -6.89 -39.92 0.30
CA ASN A 812 -6.99 -39.90 -1.15
C ASN A 812 -6.83 -38.48 -1.71
N CYS A 813 -7.00 -37.44 -0.88
CA CYS A 813 -6.78 -36.06 -1.28
C CYS A 813 -5.27 -35.75 -1.31
N LEU A 814 -4.79 -35.20 -2.43
CA LEU A 814 -3.38 -34.99 -2.73
C LEU A 814 -3.13 -33.60 -3.32
N PRO A 815 -2.05 -32.91 -2.91
CA PRO A 815 -1.66 -31.64 -3.50
C PRO A 815 -1.17 -31.85 -4.94
N THR A 816 -1.69 -31.07 -5.89
CA THR A 816 -1.20 -31.05 -7.28
C THR A 816 -0.76 -29.64 -7.65
N ARG A 817 0.54 -29.36 -7.58
CA ARG A 817 1.13 -28.08 -8.02
C ARG A 817 0.84 -27.84 -9.51
N GLY A 818 0.54 -26.59 -9.85
CA GLY A 818 0.64 -26.10 -11.21
C GLY A 818 1.16 -24.67 -11.26
N GLN A 819 1.99 -24.39 -12.26
CA GLN A 819 2.49 -23.07 -12.59
C GLN A 819 1.78 -22.52 -13.83
N VAL A 820 1.47 -21.23 -13.81
CA VAL A 820 0.95 -20.45 -14.94
C VAL A 820 1.68 -19.10 -15.04
N VAL A 821 1.73 -18.56 -16.24
CA VAL A 821 2.21 -17.21 -16.58
C VAL A 821 0.99 -16.40 -17.02
N VAL A 822 0.75 -15.25 -16.42
CA VAL A 822 -0.33 -14.34 -16.83
C VAL A 822 0.30 -13.22 -17.66
N VAL A 823 -0.23 -12.99 -18.86
CA VAL A 823 0.18 -11.91 -19.76
C VAL A 823 -0.96 -10.91 -20.00
N SER A 824 -0.63 -9.69 -20.41
CA SER A 824 -1.61 -8.75 -20.97
C SER A 824 -1.66 -8.95 -22.49
N ALA A 825 -2.85 -9.25 -23.04
CA ALA A 825 -2.99 -9.53 -24.47
C ALA A 825 -4.41 -9.15 -24.98
N PRO A 826 -4.70 -7.84 -25.17
CA PRO A 826 -6.03 -7.33 -25.56
C PRO A 826 -6.56 -7.88 -26.89
N HIS A 827 -5.68 -8.28 -27.80
CA HIS A 827 -6.03 -8.89 -29.08
C HIS A 827 -6.62 -10.31 -28.95
N ILE A 828 -6.46 -10.97 -27.80
CA ILE A 828 -6.87 -12.36 -27.59
C ILE A 828 -8.32 -12.44 -27.11
N GLN A 829 -9.20 -12.85 -28.02
CA GLN A 829 -10.65 -12.91 -27.81
C GLN A 829 -11.24 -14.34 -27.76
N GLU A 830 -10.40 -15.36 -27.93
CA GLU A 830 -10.75 -16.79 -27.91
C GLU A 830 -9.82 -17.58 -26.96
N CYS A 831 -10.26 -18.74 -26.49
CA CYS A 831 -9.44 -19.68 -25.72
C CYS A 831 -8.92 -20.82 -26.61
N VAL A 832 -7.69 -21.27 -26.36
CA VAL A 832 -7.09 -22.40 -27.09
C VAL A 832 -6.35 -23.31 -26.12
N SER A 833 -6.58 -24.61 -26.20
CA SER A 833 -5.87 -25.61 -25.40
C SER A 833 -5.37 -26.79 -26.24
N LEU A 834 -4.35 -27.47 -25.72
CA LEU A 834 -3.77 -28.69 -26.27
C LEU A 834 -3.55 -29.68 -25.12
N TRP A 835 -4.22 -30.82 -25.21
CA TRP A 835 -4.20 -31.89 -24.23
C TRP A 835 -3.34 -33.06 -24.76
N THR A 836 -2.12 -33.15 -24.22
CA THR A 836 -1.10 -34.20 -24.48
C THR A 836 -0.45 -34.59 -23.14
N ASP A 837 0.65 -35.35 -23.15
CA ASP A 837 1.57 -35.54 -22.01
C ASP A 837 1.90 -34.24 -21.25
N THR A 838 1.90 -33.10 -21.96
CA THR A 838 1.89 -31.76 -21.36
C THR A 838 0.60 -31.03 -21.72
N SER A 839 -0.15 -30.61 -20.71
CA SER A 839 -1.22 -29.64 -20.92
C SER A 839 -0.62 -28.32 -21.42
N THR A 840 -1.27 -27.68 -22.38
CA THR A 840 -0.94 -26.31 -22.81
C THR A 840 -2.25 -25.55 -22.97
N TYR A 841 -2.40 -24.38 -22.36
CA TYR A 841 -3.63 -23.59 -22.48
C TYR A 841 -3.38 -22.09 -22.51
N ILE A 842 -4.22 -21.40 -23.27
CA ILE A 842 -4.33 -19.95 -23.42
C ILE A 842 -5.77 -19.59 -23.04
N ILE A 843 -5.95 -18.95 -21.89
CA ILE A 843 -7.28 -18.69 -21.30
C ILE A 843 -7.46 -17.19 -21.10
N LYS A 844 -8.38 -16.58 -21.85
CA LYS A 844 -8.79 -15.18 -21.64
C LYS A 844 -9.57 -15.05 -20.33
N ARG A 845 -9.27 -14.03 -19.51
CA ARG A 845 -10.15 -13.61 -18.41
C ARG A 845 -11.14 -12.54 -18.91
N PRO A 846 -12.46 -12.68 -18.66
CA PRO A 846 -13.42 -11.60 -18.87
C PRO A 846 -13.15 -10.45 -17.88
N ASP A 847 -13.74 -9.29 -18.12
CA ASP A 847 -13.87 -8.21 -17.14
C ASP A 847 -12.52 -7.87 -16.45
N SER A 848 -11.45 -7.80 -17.24
CA SER A 848 -10.07 -7.67 -16.77
C SER A 848 -9.46 -6.38 -17.30
N ALA A 849 -9.25 -5.40 -16.42
CA ALA A 849 -8.68 -4.09 -16.75
C ALA A 849 -7.27 -4.18 -17.39
N LEU A 850 -6.49 -5.20 -17.04
CA LEU A 850 -5.16 -5.46 -17.65
C LEU A 850 -5.22 -6.43 -18.84
N HIS A 851 -6.41 -6.77 -19.33
CA HIS A 851 -6.65 -7.75 -20.40
C HIS A 851 -5.90 -9.08 -20.17
N GLU A 852 -6.05 -9.65 -18.97
CA GLU A 852 -5.30 -10.83 -18.53
C GLU A 852 -5.63 -12.08 -19.37
N VAL A 853 -4.58 -12.71 -19.90
CA VAL A 853 -4.62 -14.04 -20.49
C VAL A 853 -3.70 -14.96 -19.69
N VAL A 854 -4.25 -16.09 -19.24
CA VAL A 854 -3.51 -17.11 -18.48
C VAL A 854 -2.92 -18.13 -19.45
N LEU A 855 -1.58 -18.16 -19.52
CA LEU A 855 -0.78 -19.13 -20.23
C LEU A 855 -0.33 -20.21 -19.22
N GLY A 856 -0.48 -21.50 -19.51
CA GLY A 856 -0.11 -22.51 -18.53
C GLY A 856 0.05 -23.93 -19.06
N GLY A 857 0.47 -24.82 -18.15
CA GLY A 857 0.63 -26.23 -18.50
C GLY A 857 1.12 -27.19 -17.42
N PHE A 858 1.78 -26.73 -16.36
CA PHE A 858 2.31 -27.66 -15.35
C PHE A 858 1.22 -28.25 -14.45
N TYR A 859 1.26 -29.58 -14.29
CA TYR A 859 0.34 -30.38 -13.50
C TYR A 859 1.12 -31.50 -12.82
N GLN A 860 1.62 -31.24 -11.61
CA GLN A 860 2.55 -32.11 -10.88
C GLN A 860 1.83 -32.74 -9.68
N ARG A 861 1.19 -33.89 -9.90
CA ARG A 861 0.47 -34.65 -8.85
C ARG A 861 1.43 -35.04 -7.72
N GLY A 862 1.00 -34.83 -6.47
CA GLY A 862 1.80 -35.07 -5.27
C GLY A 862 2.83 -33.99 -4.94
N ASN A 863 3.05 -33.01 -5.83
CA ASN A 863 3.95 -31.89 -5.55
C ASN A 863 3.23 -30.77 -4.78
N SER A 864 3.85 -30.32 -3.69
CA SER A 864 3.38 -29.23 -2.82
C SER A 864 4.36 -28.04 -2.75
N ASP A 865 5.36 -28.00 -3.64
CA ASP A 865 6.37 -26.95 -3.68
C ASP A 865 5.76 -25.55 -4.02
N PRO A 866 6.02 -24.52 -3.19
CA PRO A 866 5.50 -23.17 -3.42
C PRO A 866 6.24 -22.34 -4.45
N ASN A 867 7.41 -22.76 -4.91
CA ASN A 867 8.25 -21.96 -5.78
C ASN A 867 7.72 -21.94 -7.22
N THR A 868 8.02 -20.85 -7.93
CA THR A 868 7.87 -20.75 -9.38
C THR A 868 9.23 -20.91 -10.05
N TYR A 869 9.35 -21.79 -11.03
CA TYR A 869 10.60 -22.07 -11.72
C TYR A 869 10.70 -21.28 -13.03
N GLY A 870 11.84 -20.60 -13.23
CA GLY A 870 12.05 -19.76 -14.41
C GLY A 870 12.06 -20.53 -15.73
N ASP A 871 12.52 -21.78 -15.72
CA ASP A 871 12.54 -22.62 -16.92
C ASP A 871 11.16 -23.21 -17.25
N GLU A 872 10.34 -23.52 -16.24
CA GLU A 872 8.90 -23.80 -16.43
C GLU A 872 8.17 -22.59 -17.05
N SER A 873 8.55 -21.35 -16.70
CA SER A 873 7.96 -20.14 -17.29
C SER A 873 8.30 -19.97 -18.77
N LYS A 874 9.56 -20.23 -19.15
CA LYS A 874 10.00 -20.18 -20.56
C LYS A 874 9.29 -21.24 -21.39
N ASP A 875 9.23 -22.47 -20.88
CA ASP A 875 8.53 -23.59 -21.53
C ASP A 875 7.02 -23.29 -21.72
N ILE A 876 6.34 -22.71 -20.72
CA ILE A 876 4.95 -22.25 -20.87
C ILE A 876 4.84 -21.23 -22.02
N LEU A 877 5.71 -20.21 -22.05
CA LEU A 877 5.69 -19.17 -23.09
C LEU A 877 5.95 -19.77 -24.47
N GLU A 878 7.02 -20.53 -24.64
CA GLU A 878 7.39 -21.17 -25.91
C GLU A 878 6.31 -22.12 -26.43
N ARG A 879 5.68 -22.94 -25.57
CA ARG A 879 4.60 -23.84 -25.97
C ARG A 879 3.33 -23.09 -26.33
N THR A 880 2.94 -22.08 -25.55
CA THR A 880 1.70 -21.32 -25.83
C THR A 880 1.82 -20.47 -27.09
N THR A 881 2.94 -19.80 -27.36
CA THR A 881 3.12 -19.06 -28.62
C THR A 881 3.28 -19.98 -29.84
N ARG A 882 3.71 -21.23 -29.65
CA ARG A 882 3.76 -22.24 -30.72
C ARG A 882 2.39 -22.84 -31.03
N LEU A 883 1.56 -23.06 -30.01
CA LEU A 883 0.17 -23.51 -30.14
C LEU A 883 -0.71 -22.41 -30.75
N PHE A 884 -0.53 -21.16 -30.32
CA PHE A 884 -1.36 -20.04 -30.73
C PHE A 884 -0.52 -18.83 -31.17
N PRO A 885 0.00 -18.82 -32.42
CA PRO A 885 0.88 -17.77 -32.93
C PRO A 885 0.31 -16.35 -32.88
N LYS A 886 -1.01 -16.19 -32.82
CA LYS A 886 -1.70 -14.90 -32.62
C LYS A 886 -1.20 -14.12 -31.41
N LEU A 887 -0.75 -14.83 -30.36
CA LEU A 887 -0.08 -14.22 -29.20
C LEU A 887 1.08 -13.29 -29.58
N LEU A 888 1.77 -13.56 -30.71
CA LEU A 888 2.86 -12.75 -31.23
C LEU A 888 2.51 -12.02 -32.53
N THR A 889 1.80 -12.66 -33.47
CA THR A 889 1.57 -12.08 -34.81
C THR A 889 0.56 -10.93 -34.82
N GLU A 890 -0.33 -10.89 -33.84
CA GLU A 890 -1.39 -9.87 -33.70
C GLU A 890 -1.16 -8.96 -32.46
N ASN A 891 0.00 -9.08 -31.80
CA ASN A 891 0.35 -8.30 -30.61
C ASN A 891 0.78 -6.87 -30.99
N PRO A 892 0.10 -5.81 -30.48
CA PRO A 892 0.42 -4.42 -30.81
C PRO A 892 1.82 -3.96 -30.32
N LEU A 893 2.43 -4.68 -29.37
CA LEU A 893 3.75 -4.34 -28.81
C LEU A 893 4.92 -5.01 -29.53
N GLY A 894 4.65 -5.88 -30.51
CA GLY A 894 5.66 -6.57 -31.33
C GLY A 894 5.50 -8.09 -31.33
N ASN A 895 6.32 -8.77 -32.15
CA ASN A 895 6.18 -10.18 -32.51
C ASN A 895 7.22 -11.12 -31.90
N THR A 896 7.80 -10.79 -30.74
CA THR A 896 8.82 -11.62 -30.05
C THR A 896 8.35 -12.05 -28.66
N LEU A 897 8.99 -13.05 -28.07
CA LEU A 897 8.67 -13.47 -26.69
C LEU A 897 8.89 -12.33 -25.67
N ASP A 898 9.84 -11.43 -25.93
CA ASP A 898 10.13 -10.27 -25.08
C ASP A 898 9.07 -9.15 -25.19
N SER A 899 8.21 -9.15 -26.22
CA SER A 899 7.12 -8.18 -26.39
C SER A 899 5.77 -8.65 -25.84
N LEU A 900 5.70 -9.82 -25.18
CA LEU A 900 4.55 -10.24 -24.38
C LEU A 900 4.67 -9.70 -22.95
N PRO A 901 3.81 -8.77 -22.49
CA PRO A 901 3.89 -8.22 -21.14
C PRO A 901 3.47 -9.26 -20.10
N VAL A 902 4.42 -9.86 -19.41
CA VAL A 902 4.16 -10.79 -18.30
C VAL A 902 3.72 -10.01 -17.06
N VAL A 903 2.42 -10.07 -16.77
CA VAL A 903 1.78 -9.44 -15.59
C VAL A 903 2.22 -10.14 -14.30
N ARG A 904 2.29 -11.48 -14.30
CA ARG A 904 2.81 -12.27 -13.16
C ARG A 904 3.09 -13.73 -13.53
N VAL A 905 3.97 -14.39 -12.78
CA VAL A 905 4.10 -15.86 -12.75
C VAL A 905 3.60 -16.34 -11.39
N VAL A 906 2.76 -17.37 -11.36
CA VAL A 906 2.20 -17.91 -10.11
C VAL A 906 2.15 -19.44 -10.11
N ALA A 907 2.40 -20.02 -8.94
CA ALA A 907 2.13 -21.43 -8.64
C ALA A 907 0.97 -21.54 -7.62
N GLY A 908 0.16 -22.58 -7.77
CA GLY A 908 -0.93 -22.93 -6.86
C GLY A 908 -1.11 -24.45 -6.74
N ILE A 909 -1.60 -24.90 -5.57
CA ILE A 909 -1.84 -26.33 -5.31
C ILE A 909 -3.32 -26.63 -5.53
N ARG A 910 -3.62 -27.45 -6.55
CA ARG A 910 -4.97 -27.94 -6.86
C ARG A 910 -5.39 -29.05 -5.87
N PRO A 911 -6.63 -29.05 -5.35
CA PRO A 911 -7.14 -30.06 -4.42
C PRO A 911 -7.58 -31.33 -5.18
N SER A 912 -6.61 -32.07 -5.70
CA SER A 912 -6.87 -33.36 -6.36
C SER A 912 -7.29 -34.43 -5.35
N ARG A 913 -8.06 -35.42 -5.82
CA ARG A 913 -8.42 -36.59 -5.03
C ARG A 913 -8.41 -37.86 -5.89
N GLN A 914 -7.83 -38.94 -5.38
CA GLN A 914 -7.90 -40.25 -6.03
C GLN A 914 -9.34 -40.79 -5.94
N GLY A 915 -9.89 -41.20 -7.09
CA GLY A 915 -11.30 -41.61 -7.19
C GLY A 915 -12.30 -40.45 -7.28
N GLY A 916 -11.86 -39.26 -7.71
CA GLY A 916 -12.74 -38.10 -7.96
C GLY A 916 -13.20 -37.38 -6.69
N ALA A 917 -14.09 -36.40 -6.87
CA ALA A 917 -14.65 -35.59 -5.80
C ALA A 917 -15.47 -36.43 -4.80
N ARG A 918 -15.36 -36.10 -3.50
CA ARG A 918 -16.17 -36.69 -2.43
C ARG A 918 -17.41 -35.82 -2.22
N ILE A 919 -18.57 -36.34 -2.61
CA ILE A 919 -19.90 -35.77 -2.37
C ILE A 919 -20.77 -36.85 -1.73
N GLU A 920 -20.84 -36.84 -0.41
CA GLU A 920 -21.56 -37.84 0.39
C GLU A 920 -21.89 -37.28 1.79
N THR A 921 -22.91 -37.88 2.42
CA THR A 921 -23.34 -37.56 3.79
C THR A 921 -22.72 -38.53 4.79
N GLU A 922 -22.05 -38.01 5.81
CA GLU A 922 -21.48 -38.74 6.94
C GLU A 922 -22.25 -38.40 8.23
N THR A 923 -23.03 -39.34 8.74
CA THR A 923 -23.66 -39.23 10.07
C THR A 923 -22.68 -39.71 11.13
N ARG A 924 -22.38 -38.85 12.10
CA ARG A 924 -21.34 -39.07 13.11
C ARG A 924 -21.95 -39.54 14.43
N ASN A 925 -21.11 -40.07 15.33
CA ASN A 925 -21.56 -40.80 16.54
C ASN A 925 -22.45 -39.99 17.51
N GLY A 926 -22.49 -38.65 17.41
CA GLY A 926 -23.38 -37.78 18.19
C GLY A 926 -24.75 -37.52 17.57
N GLY A 927 -25.04 -38.05 16.38
CA GLY A 927 -26.21 -37.67 15.56
C GLY A 927 -25.97 -36.43 14.68
N GLU A 928 -24.82 -35.79 14.82
CA GLU A 928 -24.30 -34.74 13.94
C GLU A 928 -24.17 -35.23 12.48
N ILE A 929 -24.41 -34.35 11.51
CA ILE A 929 -24.31 -34.70 10.10
C ILE A 929 -23.36 -33.75 9.36
N VAL A 930 -22.39 -34.33 8.65
CA VAL A 930 -21.48 -33.63 7.75
C VAL A 930 -21.79 -34.05 6.32
N VAL A 931 -21.93 -33.09 5.40
CA VAL A 931 -21.93 -33.36 3.96
C VAL A 931 -20.57 -32.94 3.41
N HIS A 932 -19.87 -33.85 2.76
CA HIS A 932 -18.60 -33.55 2.12
C HIS A 932 -18.81 -32.96 0.72
N ASN A 933 -18.01 -31.95 0.35
CA ASN A 933 -17.99 -31.38 -0.99
C ASN A 933 -16.58 -30.88 -1.35
N TYR A 934 -15.66 -31.81 -1.68
CA TYR A 934 -14.28 -31.47 -2.02
C TYR A 934 -13.61 -32.49 -2.97
N GLY A 935 -12.43 -32.15 -3.49
CA GLY A 935 -11.60 -33.05 -4.30
C GLY A 935 -11.65 -32.84 -5.82
N ALA A 936 -12.26 -31.73 -6.28
CA ALA A 936 -12.47 -31.38 -7.69
C ALA A 936 -11.19 -31.18 -8.55
N GLY A 937 -9.99 -31.37 -8.01
CA GLY A 937 -8.75 -31.28 -8.78
C GLY A 937 -8.55 -29.92 -9.44
N GLY A 938 -8.42 -29.91 -10.77
CA GLY A 938 -8.32 -28.68 -11.56
C GLY A 938 -9.67 -28.07 -11.93
N GLU A 939 -10.77 -28.81 -11.76
CA GLU A 939 -12.07 -28.50 -12.37
C GLU A 939 -13.00 -27.68 -11.45
N GLY A 940 -12.57 -27.28 -10.26
CA GLY A 940 -13.45 -26.71 -9.22
C GLY A 940 -14.24 -25.43 -9.56
N TYR A 941 -13.94 -24.75 -10.67
CA TYR A 941 -14.80 -23.68 -11.24
C TYR A 941 -15.80 -24.22 -12.29
N LEU A 942 -15.44 -25.28 -13.01
CA LEU A 942 -16.17 -25.91 -14.12
C LEU A 942 -17.27 -26.85 -13.64
N CYS A 943 -17.02 -27.59 -12.56
CA CYS A 943 -17.95 -28.56 -11.99
C CYS A 943 -18.53 -28.14 -10.63
N GLY A 944 -17.94 -27.11 -10.00
CA GLY A 944 -18.19 -26.75 -8.62
C GLY A 944 -19.63 -26.37 -8.28
N LEU A 945 -20.42 -25.85 -9.23
CA LEU A 945 -21.83 -25.49 -9.02
C LEU A 945 -22.72 -26.74 -9.02
N GLY A 946 -22.50 -27.68 -9.94
CA GLY A 946 -23.18 -28.99 -9.93
C GLY A 946 -22.75 -29.87 -8.74
N MET A 947 -21.51 -29.75 -8.29
CA MET A 947 -21.04 -30.37 -7.05
C MET A 947 -21.76 -29.77 -5.82
N ALA A 948 -21.87 -28.45 -5.76
CA ALA A 948 -22.65 -27.73 -4.74
C ALA A 948 -24.13 -28.15 -4.76
N HIS A 949 -24.77 -28.22 -5.92
CA HIS A 949 -26.17 -28.61 -6.06
C HIS A 949 -26.47 -29.99 -5.46
N GLU A 950 -25.69 -31.02 -5.79
CA GLU A 950 -25.90 -32.35 -5.22
C GLU A 950 -25.51 -32.42 -3.72
N ALA A 951 -24.52 -31.64 -3.26
CA ALA A 951 -24.22 -31.52 -1.83
C ALA A 951 -25.34 -30.82 -1.04
N VAL A 952 -25.96 -29.77 -1.59
CA VAL A 952 -27.11 -29.08 -0.99
C VAL A 952 -28.33 -29.98 -0.98
N LYS A 953 -28.59 -30.70 -2.07
CA LYS A 953 -29.64 -31.73 -2.13
C LYS A 953 -29.41 -32.86 -1.13
N LEU A 954 -28.18 -33.29 -0.87
CA LEU A 954 -27.87 -34.21 0.23
C LEU A 954 -28.10 -33.60 1.62
N ALA A 955 -27.88 -32.30 1.80
CA ALA A 955 -28.11 -31.59 3.06
C ALA A 955 -29.60 -31.29 3.34
N LEU A 956 -30.43 -31.17 2.31
CA LEU A 956 -31.87 -30.83 2.41
C LEU A 956 -32.81 -32.04 2.39
N ASN A 957 -32.31 -33.25 2.10
CA ASN A 957 -33.07 -34.51 2.21
C ASN A 957 -32.91 -35.18 3.60
N ILE A 958 -32.63 -34.37 4.64
CA ILE A 958 -32.40 -34.76 6.04
C ILE A 958 -33.53 -34.20 6.93
#